data_AF-A0A7X7ZJS6-F1
#
_entry.id   AF-A0A7X7ZJS6-F1
#
_cell.length_a   1.000
_cell.length_b   1.000
_cell.length_c   1.000
_cell.angle_alpha   90.00
_cell.angle_beta   90.00
_cell.angle_gamma   90.00
#
_symmetry.space_group_name_H-M   'P 1'
#
loop_
_entity.id
_entity.type
_entity.pdbx_description
1 polymer ?
#
loop_
_entity_poly.entity_id
_entity_poly.type
_entity_poly.pdbx_seq_one_letter_code
_entity_poly.pdbx_strand_id
1 'polypeptide(L)'
;MRKNDGLTRLPVWALGASVLVALLLFVHEPIPGARHYEYALIQALALTVIWLLAAARPETFFGRRALALILLAGLVLGAANLAVVRSDSEIVRAYGTVFEALDSGRNPYATGTIHHEIEGAGEVLGDFNYPPLEIAPYYLAYKLTGAWNATVLVAAMVLIQAVCAFLLFRILPRVRPVLLLPFLPMVLLGEVKTNVALTFLFAALIVRTVVRQEDAPRPARRLALAVLFGLGALTKFLILPLMAAYYVHETDPRDPRSLLRTGRDLAVAAAVAFAVMAPFGVAAVLRNTLLFNVVLEDRAVLTTFYPNVLSGPLAWLGLSRLYPAAALVLVAATVVAARKLALLPAMLAASCAFMIAASTPEPQFLPVLVFLVAVMQGRALERRLHPLPVPDEPPPRPNEVLDRPPSARRRRGAAVAGLIVLLLASAAPARASTSPETPCAFSLSVRPSGPAARWTVAPARPPSHVRDFPDGLDDLSLAASPAARPTGKRLRAWLEQLAFSVATTVNYWTGDSFPEDRDFAIDTESQISRIFLLDGLRFDSNQFSLNWSHVLAGATYYQFGRTNGQTWFYSWLMSVAGSTWWEIVGEPKEVISINDQIITGLGGFATGEPWYRIGHFLCHQRGFLPRALGFLNPAVKINHWLDRRDPAAETYVAPGWHEMRLFAGARRIAAGGLAPATDVYFGLEACLLDLPEYGRPGAVRRAVDEPYVSEITFDMAARGGHAEETRFATRTVTWGRHIQRIGATGDGYSLTVGLGSSFELFKKRPLAEYDAHPVPVRTDLAKLRLEEPRRFTDKLALLHVAGPVVDLTVFSRGLRLRTTVEASLDFGLVNALALNGYSLDHDIAGLKTTVFYYGYYYGLGGSVSAVVRLDWRGLRLRALASGGAWSSIDYLDRFADAVTNNARLEDGRRRLLLGAAWRVPGTRLGAFAEVEEVWRRGRLAEAAARGRETKLYAGLDFTF
;
A
#
# COMPACT_ATOMS: atom_id res chain seq x y z
N MET A 1 28.06 -25.95 -7.71
CA MET A 1 27.59 -24.95 -6.72
C MET A 1 26.70 -25.66 -5.70
N ARG A 2 26.98 -25.59 -4.40
CA ARG A 2 26.05 -26.10 -3.38
C ARG A 2 24.76 -25.26 -3.46
N LYS A 3 23.61 -25.91 -3.69
CA LYS A 3 22.29 -25.25 -3.65
C LYS A 3 22.05 -24.75 -2.23
N ASN A 4 21.47 -23.56 -2.09
CA ASN A 4 21.28 -22.96 -0.78
C ASN A 4 20.00 -23.53 -0.15
N ASP A 5 20.12 -24.23 0.98
CA ASP A 5 18.99 -24.84 1.68
C ASP A 5 18.08 -23.80 2.37
N GLY A 6 18.53 -22.54 2.49
CA GLY A 6 17.79 -21.46 3.14
C GLY A 6 17.21 -20.43 2.16
N LEU A 7 15.95 -20.05 2.37
CA LEU A 7 15.36 -18.84 1.79
C LEU A 7 16.06 -17.61 2.37
N THR A 8 16.56 -16.73 1.50
CA THR A 8 17.16 -15.47 1.94
C THR A 8 16.07 -14.47 2.32
N ARG A 9 16.39 -13.52 3.21
CA ARG A 9 15.52 -12.36 3.49
C ARG A 9 15.49 -11.33 2.36
N LEU A 10 16.24 -11.54 1.28
CA LEU A 10 16.42 -10.57 0.18
C LEU A 10 15.10 -10.17 -0.50
N PRO A 11 14.14 -11.08 -0.78
CA PRO A 11 12.90 -10.73 -1.48
C PRO A 11 11.87 -9.98 -0.64
N VAL A 12 12.12 -9.81 0.68
CA VAL A 12 11.21 -9.04 1.56
C VAL A 12 11.09 -7.59 1.10
N TRP A 13 12.13 -7.03 0.45
CA TRP A 13 12.07 -5.68 -0.12
C TRP A 13 11.08 -5.58 -1.29
N ALA A 14 11.09 -6.56 -2.19
CA ALA A 14 10.18 -6.59 -3.33
C ALA A 14 8.73 -6.75 -2.86
N LEU A 15 8.48 -7.65 -1.90
CA LEU A 15 7.17 -7.83 -1.28
C LEU A 15 6.69 -6.56 -0.54
N GLY A 16 7.59 -5.88 0.17
CA GLY A 16 7.29 -4.59 0.80
C GLY A 16 6.94 -3.49 -0.21
N ALA A 17 7.64 -3.46 -1.35
CA ALA A 17 7.30 -2.55 -2.45
C ALA A 17 5.92 -2.89 -3.06
N SER A 18 5.60 -4.18 -3.24
CA SER A 18 4.26 -4.61 -3.67
C SER A 18 3.17 -4.16 -2.70
N VAL A 19 3.40 -4.23 -1.39
CA VAL A 19 2.45 -3.71 -0.38
C VAL A 19 2.24 -2.20 -0.53
N LEU A 20 3.32 -1.44 -0.75
CA LEU A 20 3.23 0.00 -0.96
C LEU A 20 2.45 0.35 -2.23
N VAL A 21 2.74 -0.33 -3.35
CA VAL A 21 2.01 -0.13 -4.61
C VAL A 21 0.54 -0.50 -4.45
N ALA A 22 0.23 -1.63 -3.84
CA ALA A 22 -1.15 -2.04 -3.57
C ALA A 22 -1.88 -1.02 -2.69
N LEU A 23 -1.20 -0.49 -1.67
CA LEU A 23 -1.75 0.56 -0.80
C LEU A 23 -2.04 1.82 -1.61
N LEU A 24 -1.14 2.27 -2.49
CA LEU A 24 -1.37 3.44 -3.35
C LEU A 24 -2.58 3.23 -4.27
N LEU A 25 -2.69 2.07 -4.91
CA LEU A 25 -3.84 1.74 -5.76
C LEU A 25 -5.14 1.73 -4.97
N PHE A 26 -5.13 1.13 -3.77
CA PHE A 26 -6.28 1.12 -2.85
C PHE A 26 -6.67 2.52 -2.37
N VAL A 27 -5.71 3.41 -2.20
CA VAL A 27 -5.97 4.79 -1.75
C VAL A 27 -6.54 5.66 -2.87
N HIS A 28 -6.00 5.53 -4.07
CA HIS A 28 -6.33 6.43 -5.18
C HIS A 28 -7.51 5.94 -6.01
N GLU A 29 -7.77 4.63 -6.02
CA GLU A 29 -8.72 3.97 -6.92
C GLU A 29 -8.68 4.57 -8.35
N PRO A 30 -7.49 4.65 -8.98
CA PRO A 30 -7.27 5.60 -10.07
C PRO A 30 -7.80 5.14 -11.43
N ILE A 31 -8.35 3.93 -11.53
CA ILE A 31 -8.71 3.29 -12.81
C ILE A 31 -10.24 3.22 -12.90
N PRO A 32 -10.87 3.93 -13.85
CA PRO A 32 -12.31 3.87 -14.03
C PRO A 32 -12.81 2.43 -14.28
N GLY A 33 -13.92 2.05 -13.64
CA GLY A 33 -14.52 0.72 -13.76
C GLY A 33 -13.78 -0.41 -13.05
N ALA A 34 -12.59 -0.16 -12.50
CA ALA A 34 -11.89 -1.13 -11.67
C ALA A 34 -12.56 -1.26 -10.29
N ARG A 35 -12.53 -2.46 -9.72
CA ARG A 35 -13.11 -2.77 -8.40
C ARG A 35 -12.12 -3.55 -7.54
N HIS A 36 -12.43 -3.65 -6.25
CA HIS A 36 -11.74 -4.50 -5.29
C HIS A 36 -10.21 -4.29 -5.17
N TYR A 37 -9.78 -3.04 -5.11
CA TYR A 37 -8.37 -2.68 -4.91
C TYR A 37 -7.77 -3.28 -3.63
N GLU A 38 -8.59 -3.55 -2.62
CA GLU A 38 -8.20 -4.20 -1.37
C GLU A 38 -7.61 -5.60 -1.59
N TYR A 39 -8.00 -6.31 -2.66
CA TYR A 39 -7.47 -7.65 -2.93
C TYR A 39 -5.98 -7.63 -3.23
N ALA A 40 -5.48 -6.64 -3.98
CA ALA A 40 -4.04 -6.46 -4.20
C ALA A 40 -3.29 -6.26 -2.88
N LEU A 41 -3.87 -5.47 -1.96
CA LEU A 41 -3.26 -5.18 -0.67
C LEU A 41 -3.25 -6.41 0.24
N ILE A 42 -4.38 -7.11 0.35
CA ILE A 42 -4.52 -8.35 1.12
C ILE A 42 -3.54 -9.39 0.59
N GLN A 43 -3.45 -9.56 -0.73
CA GLN A 43 -2.57 -10.53 -1.35
C GLN A 43 -1.09 -10.19 -1.11
N ALA A 44 -0.67 -8.93 -1.29
CA ALA A 44 0.70 -8.50 -1.04
C ALA A 44 1.12 -8.68 0.43
N LEU A 45 0.23 -8.34 1.38
CA LEU A 45 0.44 -8.56 2.81
C LEU A 45 0.54 -10.05 3.14
N ALA A 46 -0.36 -10.86 2.61
CA ALA A 46 -0.38 -12.30 2.85
C ALA A 46 0.88 -12.99 2.28
N LEU A 47 1.32 -12.63 1.07
CA LEU A 47 2.57 -13.11 0.49
C LEU A 47 3.79 -12.70 1.33
N THR A 48 3.79 -11.48 1.89
CA THR A 48 4.83 -11.03 2.82
C THR A 48 4.89 -11.92 4.06
N VAL A 49 3.74 -12.23 4.68
CA VAL A 49 3.66 -13.10 5.85
C VAL A 49 4.10 -14.53 5.50
N ILE A 50 3.62 -15.09 4.39
CA ILE A 50 4.00 -16.42 3.90
C ILE A 50 5.51 -16.50 3.70
N TRP A 51 6.12 -15.48 3.08
CA TRP A 51 7.56 -15.45 2.88
C TRP A 51 8.34 -15.39 4.20
N LEU A 52 7.87 -14.61 5.17
CA LEU A 52 8.49 -14.54 6.50
C LEU A 52 8.39 -15.87 7.26
N LEU A 53 7.25 -16.56 7.16
CA LEU A 53 7.07 -17.90 7.71
C LEU A 53 7.98 -18.93 7.01
N ALA A 54 8.12 -18.83 5.69
CA ALA A 54 8.99 -19.68 4.89
C ALA A 54 10.49 -19.46 5.21
N ALA A 55 10.89 -18.22 5.48
CA ALA A 55 12.26 -17.87 5.86
C ALA A 55 12.58 -18.06 7.36
N ALA A 56 11.57 -18.40 8.19
CA ALA A 56 11.76 -18.67 9.60
C ALA A 56 12.56 -19.96 9.83
N ARG A 57 13.22 -20.07 10.99
CA ARG A 57 13.83 -21.33 11.42
C ARG A 57 12.73 -22.35 11.74
N PRO A 58 12.90 -23.65 11.42
CA PRO A 58 11.89 -24.68 11.68
C PRO A 58 11.41 -24.69 13.14
N GLU A 59 12.30 -24.47 14.11
CA GLU A 59 11.96 -24.44 15.54
C GLU A 59 11.07 -23.25 15.91
N THR A 60 11.24 -22.13 15.22
CA THR A 60 10.41 -20.93 15.42
C THR A 60 9.06 -21.12 14.72
N PHE A 61 9.05 -21.70 13.53
CA PHE A 61 7.85 -21.97 12.74
C PHE A 61 6.92 -22.98 13.44
N PHE A 62 7.46 -24.08 13.96
CA PHE A 62 6.70 -25.06 14.78
C PHE A 62 6.62 -24.68 16.26
N GLY A 63 6.98 -23.44 16.62
CA GLY A 63 6.85 -22.93 17.98
C GLY A 63 5.39 -22.67 18.35
N ARG A 64 5.05 -22.81 19.64
CA ARG A 64 3.67 -22.66 20.15
C ARG A 64 2.98 -21.37 19.67
N ARG A 65 3.69 -20.24 19.64
CA ARG A 65 3.16 -18.94 19.22
C ARG A 65 2.82 -18.90 17.73
N ALA A 66 3.70 -19.43 16.87
CA ALA A 66 3.48 -19.45 15.43
C ALA A 66 2.34 -20.41 15.07
N LEU A 67 2.29 -21.59 15.69
CA LEU A 67 1.20 -22.54 15.50
C LEU A 67 -0.15 -21.99 15.97
N ALA A 68 -0.20 -21.31 17.12
CA ALA A 68 -1.43 -20.66 17.60
C ALA A 68 -1.91 -19.58 16.62
N LEU A 69 -0.98 -18.80 16.04
CA LEU A 69 -1.31 -17.79 15.03
C LEU A 69 -1.86 -18.42 13.75
N ILE A 70 -1.23 -19.50 13.26
CA ILE A 70 -1.68 -20.23 12.06
C ILE A 70 -3.08 -20.83 12.29
N LEU A 71 -3.31 -21.44 13.44
CA LEU A 71 -4.61 -21.99 13.82
C LEU A 71 -5.68 -20.89 13.86
N LEU A 72 -5.41 -19.78 14.56
CA LEU A 72 -6.34 -18.67 14.67
C LEU A 72 -6.63 -18.06 13.29
N ALA A 73 -5.61 -17.84 12.47
CA ALA A 73 -5.77 -17.31 11.12
C ALA A 73 -6.62 -18.25 10.25
N GLY A 74 -6.40 -19.56 10.32
CA GLY A 74 -7.20 -20.55 9.59
C GLY A 74 -8.67 -20.59 10.05
N LEU A 75 -8.93 -20.51 11.36
CA LEU A 75 -10.28 -20.50 11.90
C LEU A 75 -11.04 -19.22 11.52
N VAL A 76 -10.39 -18.06 11.66
CA VAL A 76 -10.98 -16.76 11.32
C VAL A 76 -11.27 -16.69 9.82
N LEU A 77 -10.30 -17.06 8.98
CA LEU A 77 -10.48 -17.03 7.53
C LEU A 77 -11.56 -18.03 7.10
N GLY A 78 -11.59 -19.22 7.68
CA GLY A 78 -12.63 -20.22 7.42
C GLY A 78 -14.03 -19.71 7.78
N ALA A 79 -14.18 -19.09 8.95
CA ALA A 79 -15.44 -18.50 9.38
C ALA A 79 -15.87 -17.34 8.45
N ALA A 80 -14.93 -16.47 8.06
CA ALA A 80 -15.18 -15.36 7.16
C ALA A 80 -15.61 -15.84 5.77
N ASN A 81 -14.94 -16.85 5.21
CA ASN A 81 -15.32 -17.41 3.91
C ASN A 81 -16.71 -18.03 3.97
N LEU A 82 -17.02 -18.82 5.00
CA LEU A 82 -18.34 -19.44 5.16
C LEU A 82 -19.46 -18.40 5.31
N ALA A 83 -19.20 -17.28 5.99
CA ALA A 83 -20.18 -16.21 6.17
C ALA A 83 -20.52 -15.45 4.88
N VAL A 84 -19.66 -15.51 3.86
CA VAL A 84 -19.80 -14.79 2.59
C VAL A 84 -20.34 -15.68 1.47
N VAL A 85 -20.45 -17.01 1.68
CA VAL A 85 -21.04 -17.91 0.67
C VAL A 85 -22.53 -17.59 0.50
N ARG A 86 -22.90 -17.11 -0.70
CA ARG A 86 -24.29 -16.81 -1.05
C ARG A 86 -24.83 -17.83 -2.05
N SER A 87 -26.12 -18.14 -1.93
CA SER A 87 -26.83 -19.05 -2.84
C SER A 87 -26.91 -18.53 -4.28
N ASP A 88 -26.85 -17.21 -4.45
CA ASP A 88 -26.92 -16.51 -5.73
C ASP A 88 -25.56 -16.16 -6.35
N SER A 89 -24.45 -16.63 -5.76
CA SER A 89 -23.09 -16.30 -6.23
C SER A 89 -22.85 -16.69 -7.69
N GLU A 90 -22.08 -15.85 -8.40
CA GLU A 90 -21.70 -16.03 -9.80
C GLU A 90 -21.20 -17.45 -10.07
N ILE A 91 -20.32 -17.97 -9.22
CA ILE A 91 -19.74 -19.32 -9.42
C ILE A 91 -20.79 -20.44 -9.39
N VAL A 92 -21.83 -20.32 -8.56
CA VAL A 92 -22.90 -21.32 -8.51
C VAL A 92 -23.71 -21.25 -9.80
N ARG A 93 -24.04 -20.05 -10.26
CA ARG A 93 -24.80 -19.84 -11.52
C ARG A 93 -24.01 -20.25 -12.76
N ALA A 94 -22.74 -19.88 -12.83
CA ALA A 94 -21.83 -20.27 -13.90
C ALA A 94 -21.75 -21.78 -14.04
N TYR A 95 -21.52 -22.52 -12.94
CA TYR A 95 -21.50 -23.98 -12.98
C TYR A 95 -22.87 -24.60 -13.29
N GLY A 96 -23.97 -23.99 -12.82
CA GLY A 96 -25.33 -24.40 -13.18
C GLY A 96 -25.55 -24.38 -14.69
N THR A 97 -25.24 -23.25 -15.34
CA THR A 97 -25.36 -23.11 -16.80
C THR A 97 -24.39 -24.00 -17.58
N VAL A 98 -23.20 -24.30 -17.03
CA VAL A 98 -22.29 -25.32 -17.60
C VAL A 98 -22.93 -26.70 -17.57
N PHE A 99 -23.57 -27.09 -16.46
CA PHE A 99 -24.21 -28.39 -16.35
C PHE A 99 -25.41 -28.51 -17.26
N GLU A 100 -26.20 -27.45 -17.43
CA GLU A 100 -27.27 -27.38 -18.42
C GLU A 100 -26.74 -27.51 -19.86
N ALA A 101 -25.61 -26.86 -20.18
CA ALA A 101 -24.97 -27.01 -21.48
C ALA A 101 -24.54 -28.47 -21.71
N LEU A 102 -23.91 -29.11 -20.73
CA LEU A 102 -23.51 -30.52 -20.82
C LEU A 102 -24.70 -31.48 -20.94
N ASP A 103 -25.76 -31.27 -20.15
CA ASP A 103 -26.98 -32.08 -20.17
C ASP A 103 -27.75 -31.93 -21.48
N SER A 104 -27.63 -30.76 -22.15
CA SER A 104 -28.18 -30.50 -23.48
C SER A 104 -27.25 -30.91 -24.62
N GLY A 105 -26.10 -31.55 -24.35
CA GLY A 105 -25.14 -31.98 -25.36
C GLY A 105 -24.38 -30.83 -26.05
N ARG A 106 -24.42 -29.62 -25.48
CA ARG A 106 -23.71 -28.44 -25.96
C ARG A 106 -22.32 -28.34 -25.33
N ASN A 107 -21.37 -27.79 -26.08
CA ASN A 107 -20.02 -27.53 -25.59
C ASN A 107 -19.99 -26.22 -24.77
N PRO A 108 -19.64 -26.25 -23.47
CA PRO A 108 -19.59 -25.05 -22.63
C PRO A 108 -18.61 -23.96 -23.12
N TYR A 109 -17.62 -24.33 -23.94
CA TYR A 109 -16.62 -23.41 -24.49
C TYR A 109 -16.99 -22.85 -25.88
N ALA A 110 -18.20 -23.10 -26.37
CA ALA A 110 -18.66 -22.62 -27.67
C ALA A 110 -20.18 -22.36 -27.72
N THR A 111 -20.82 -22.16 -26.56
CA THR A 111 -22.27 -22.03 -26.44
C THR A 111 -22.71 -20.58 -26.24
N GLY A 112 -21.86 -19.71 -25.70
CA GLY A 112 -22.22 -18.32 -25.39
C GLY A 112 -23.33 -18.16 -24.34
N THR A 113 -23.74 -19.23 -23.65
CA THR A 113 -24.86 -19.26 -22.69
C THR A 113 -24.42 -19.41 -21.23
N ILE A 114 -23.12 -19.35 -20.96
CA ILE A 114 -22.60 -19.51 -19.60
C ILE A 114 -22.73 -18.18 -18.88
N HIS A 115 -23.26 -18.22 -17.66
CA HIS A 115 -23.45 -17.04 -16.83
C HIS A 115 -22.10 -16.50 -16.32
N HIS A 116 -21.89 -15.19 -16.50
CA HIS A 116 -20.85 -14.37 -15.89
C HIS A 116 -21.50 -13.12 -15.28
N GLU A 117 -20.78 -12.44 -14.39
CA GLU A 117 -21.27 -11.21 -13.77
C GLU A 117 -20.21 -10.11 -13.82
N ILE A 118 -20.60 -8.92 -14.31
CA ILE A 118 -19.78 -7.72 -14.23
C ILE A 118 -20.36 -6.83 -13.14
N GLU A 119 -19.56 -6.57 -12.12
CA GLU A 119 -19.98 -5.79 -10.97
C GLU A 119 -20.33 -4.34 -11.39
N GLY A 120 -21.60 -3.98 -11.21
CA GLY A 120 -22.15 -2.69 -11.63
C GLY A 120 -22.78 -2.67 -13.03
N ALA A 121 -22.52 -3.67 -13.88
CA ALA A 121 -23.16 -3.81 -15.19
C ALA A 121 -24.17 -4.98 -15.27
N GLY A 122 -24.10 -5.94 -14.33
CA GLY A 122 -25.06 -7.04 -14.20
C GLY A 122 -24.63 -8.32 -14.91
N GLU A 123 -25.60 -9.16 -15.24
CA GLU A 123 -25.41 -10.48 -15.85
C GLU A 123 -24.93 -10.36 -17.31
N VAL A 124 -23.91 -11.16 -17.65
CA VAL A 124 -23.36 -11.27 -19.01
C VAL A 124 -23.26 -12.74 -19.39
N LEU A 125 -23.71 -13.10 -20.59
CA LEU A 125 -23.61 -14.46 -21.10
C LEU A 125 -22.40 -14.62 -22.03
N GLY A 126 -21.67 -15.72 -21.87
CA GLY A 126 -20.47 -16.00 -22.65
C GLY A 126 -20.10 -17.48 -22.67
N ASP A 127 -18.86 -17.77 -23.05
CA ASP A 127 -18.31 -19.12 -22.98
C ASP A 127 -17.71 -19.39 -21.60
N PHE A 128 -17.58 -20.66 -21.23
CA PHE A 128 -16.93 -21.05 -19.98
C PHE A 128 -15.45 -20.65 -19.98
N ASN A 129 -15.00 -19.99 -18.91
CA ASN A 129 -13.67 -19.39 -18.82
C ASN A 129 -12.73 -20.08 -17.82
N TYR A 130 -13.16 -21.19 -17.20
CA TYR A 130 -12.31 -22.03 -16.37
C TYR A 130 -11.76 -23.24 -17.15
N PRO A 131 -10.59 -23.76 -16.78
CA PRO A 131 -10.03 -24.98 -17.36
C PRO A 131 -10.91 -26.24 -17.17
N PRO A 132 -10.91 -27.19 -18.13
CA PRO A 132 -11.92 -28.24 -18.22
C PRO A 132 -11.86 -29.29 -17.10
N LEU A 133 -10.72 -29.45 -16.44
CA LEU A 133 -10.63 -30.40 -15.32
C LEU A 133 -11.44 -29.92 -14.11
N GLU A 134 -11.71 -28.61 -14.02
CA GLU A 134 -12.57 -28.01 -13.01
C GLU A 134 -14.06 -28.35 -13.19
N ILE A 135 -14.48 -29.04 -14.26
CA ILE A 135 -15.88 -29.41 -14.47
C ILE A 135 -16.22 -30.73 -13.76
N ALA A 136 -15.37 -31.75 -13.95
CA ALA A 136 -15.66 -33.14 -13.60
C ALA A 136 -16.09 -33.38 -12.13
N PRO A 137 -15.37 -32.89 -11.09
CA PRO A 137 -15.73 -33.19 -9.70
C PRO A 137 -17.07 -32.57 -9.30
N TYR A 138 -17.40 -31.39 -9.82
CA TYR A 138 -18.63 -30.68 -9.48
C TYR A 138 -19.82 -31.20 -10.28
N TYR A 139 -19.60 -31.55 -11.55
CA TYR A 139 -20.62 -32.23 -12.35
C TYR A 139 -20.99 -33.59 -11.74
N LEU A 140 -20.00 -34.34 -11.23
CA LEU A 140 -20.26 -35.58 -10.49
C LEU A 140 -21.08 -35.30 -9.21
N ALA A 141 -20.73 -34.27 -8.43
CA ALA A 141 -21.49 -33.89 -7.23
C ALA A 141 -22.94 -33.51 -7.57
N TYR A 142 -23.15 -32.76 -8.65
CA TYR A 142 -24.48 -32.42 -9.18
C TYR A 142 -25.27 -33.68 -9.56
N LYS A 143 -24.68 -34.63 -10.30
CA LYS A 143 -25.34 -35.88 -10.68
C LYS A 143 -25.66 -36.80 -9.48
N LEU A 144 -24.80 -36.83 -8.47
CA LEU A 144 -25.01 -37.65 -7.28
C LEU A 144 -26.08 -37.08 -6.35
N THR A 145 -26.18 -35.75 -6.25
CA THR A 145 -27.13 -35.07 -5.34
C THR A 145 -28.46 -34.74 -5.99
N GLY A 146 -28.52 -34.71 -7.33
CA GLY A 146 -29.72 -34.32 -8.09
C GLY A 146 -30.03 -32.83 -8.03
N ALA A 147 -29.16 -32.00 -7.42
CA ALA A 147 -29.34 -30.57 -7.29
C ALA A 147 -28.00 -29.83 -7.32
N TRP A 148 -28.00 -28.57 -7.78
CA TRP A 148 -26.82 -27.71 -7.73
C TRP A 148 -27.12 -26.43 -6.97
N ASN A 149 -26.37 -26.20 -5.89
CA ASN A 149 -26.46 -25.01 -5.06
C ASN A 149 -25.14 -24.79 -4.30
N ALA A 150 -25.04 -23.67 -3.58
CA ALA A 150 -23.84 -23.31 -2.81
C ALA A 150 -23.43 -24.39 -1.79
N THR A 151 -24.37 -25.09 -1.17
CA THR A 151 -24.07 -26.17 -0.21
C THR A 151 -23.36 -27.34 -0.89
N VAL A 152 -23.84 -27.77 -2.06
CA VAL A 152 -23.22 -28.86 -2.83
C VAL A 152 -21.81 -28.46 -3.30
N LEU A 153 -21.64 -27.23 -3.78
CA LEU A 153 -20.33 -26.69 -4.16
C LEU A 153 -19.35 -26.73 -2.98
N VAL A 154 -19.73 -26.14 -1.84
CA VAL A 154 -18.87 -26.09 -0.64
C VAL A 154 -18.54 -27.50 -0.14
N ALA A 155 -19.52 -28.41 -0.09
CA ALA A 155 -19.31 -29.79 0.34
C ALA A 155 -18.31 -30.53 -0.57
N ALA A 156 -18.45 -30.40 -1.89
CA ALA A 156 -17.54 -30.99 -2.86
C ALA A 156 -16.10 -30.44 -2.67
N MET A 157 -15.97 -29.12 -2.50
CA MET A 157 -14.67 -28.48 -2.25
C MET A 157 -14.02 -28.97 -0.95
N VAL A 158 -14.77 -29.03 0.14
CA VAL A 158 -14.26 -29.48 1.46
C VAL A 158 -13.84 -30.95 1.40
N LEU A 159 -14.57 -31.80 0.67
CA LEU A 159 -14.20 -33.21 0.48
C LEU A 159 -12.87 -33.36 -0.26
N ILE A 160 -12.67 -32.59 -1.33
CA ILE A 160 -11.39 -32.55 -2.07
C ILE A 160 -10.27 -32.03 -1.15
N GLN A 161 -10.52 -30.96 -0.40
CA GLN A 161 -9.55 -30.38 0.53
C GLN A 161 -9.21 -31.31 1.72
N ALA A 162 -10.14 -32.17 2.13
CA ALA A 162 -9.87 -33.20 3.15
C ALA A 162 -8.81 -34.22 2.66
N VAL A 163 -8.75 -34.50 1.36
CA VAL A 163 -7.66 -35.29 0.77
C VAL A 163 -6.34 -34.55 0.88
N CYS A 164 -6.30 -33.23 0.65
CA CYS A 164 -5.11 -32.41 0.85
C CYS A 164 -4.63 -32.44 2.30
N ALA A 165 -5.55 -32.32 3.27
CA ALA A 165 -5.25 -32.46 4.68
C ALA A 165 -4.63 -33.83 5.01
N PHE A 166 -5.20 -34.92 4.49
CA PHE A 166 -4.63 -36.25 4.65
C PHE A 166 -3.24 -36.39 4.02
N LEU A 167 -3.04 -35.81 2.83
CA LEU A 167 -1.75 -35.80 2.14
C LEU A 167 -0.68 -35.07 2.96
N LEU A 168 -1.01 -34.01 3.70
CA LEU A 168 -0.05 -33.31 4.57
C LEU A 168 0.62 -34.27 5.56
N PHE A 169 -0.18 -35.09 6.27
CA PHE A 169 0.33 -36.09 7.21
C PHE A 169 1.13 -37.19 6.50
N ARG A 170 0.72 -37.57 5.28
CA ARG A 170 1.41 -38.60 4.49
C ARG A 170 2.75 -38.14 3.91
N ILE A 171 2.91 -36.84 3.66
CA ILE A 171 4.15 -36.23 3.17
C ILE A 171 5.17 -36.06 4.29
N LEU A 172 4.72 -35.80 5.52
CA LEU A 172 5.54 -35.55 6.70
C LEU A 172 5.36 -36.62 7.80
N PRO A 173 5.66 -37.90 7.52
CA PRO A 173 5.35 -39.00 8.43
C PRO A 173 6.16 -38.96 9.74
N ARG A 174 7.28 -38.23 9.80
CA ARG A 174 8.12 -38.14 11.01
C ARG A 174 7.82 -36.89 11.84
N VAL A 175 7.01 -35.96 11.34
CA VAL A 175 6.53 -34.80 12.11
C VAL A 175 5.38 -35.24 13.00
N ARG A 176 5.41 -34.90 14.28
CA ARG A 176 4.34 -35.25 15.23
C ARG A 176 3.00 -34.68 14.73
N PRO A 177 1.92 -35.48 14.65
CA PRO A 177 0.62 -35.02 14.14
C PRO A 177 0.09 -33.74 14.81
N VAL A 178 0.33 -33.57 16.12
CA VAL A 178 -0.07 -32.38 16.89
C VAL A 178 0.52 -31.06 16.34
N LEU A 179 1.66 -31.13 15.65
CA LEU A 179 2.29 -29.95 15.02
C LEU A 179 1.66 -29.62 13.66
N LEU A 180 0.91 -30.55 13.06
CA LEU A 180 0.24 -30.38 11.77
C LEU A 180 -1.25 -30.04 11.91
N LEU A 181 -1.89 -30.40 13.04
CA LEU A 181 -3.28 -30.05 13.34
C LEU A 181 -3.60 -28.53 13.18
N PRO A 182 -2.73 -27.59 13.58
CA PRO A 182 -2.97 -26.15 13.42
C PRO A 182 -3.22 -25.69 11.98
N PHE A 183 -2.77 -26.45 10.98
CA PHE A 183 -2.94 -26.11 9.56
C PHE A 183 -4.31 -26.54 9.00
N LEU A 184 -5.03 -27.43 9.68
CA LEU A 184 -6.25 -28.03 9.12
C LEU A 184 -7.36 -27.03 8.81
N PRO A 185 -7.68 -26.04 9.68
CA PRO A 185 -8.71 -25.07 9.33
C PRO A 185 -8.35 -24.26 8.07
N MET A 186 -7.08 -23.89 7.91
CA MET A 186 -6.59 -23.21 6.71
C MET A 186 -6.67 -24.11 5.46
N VAL A 187 -6.33 -25.40 5.59
CA VAL A 187 -6.35 -26.35 4.48
C VAL A 187 -7.77 -26.74 4.06
N LEU A 188 -8.72 -26.80 5.00
CA LEU A 188 -10.10 -27.26 4.76
C LEU A 188 -11.05 -26.14 4.38
N LEU A 189 -10.89 -24.96 5.00
CA LEU A 189 -11.86 -23.86 4.94
C LEU A 189 -11.22 -22.54 4.49
N GLY A 190 -9.91 -22.50 4.32
CA GLY A 190 -9.18 -21.28 3.96
C GLY A 190 -9.58 -20.72 2.59
N GLU A 191 -10.18 -21.53 1.73
CA GLU A 191 -10.83 -21.09 0.49
C GLU A 191 -12.01 -22.02 0.13
N VAL A 192 -13.24 -21.51 0.26
CA VAL A 192 -14.50 -22.24 -0.03
C VAL A 192 -15.50 -21.42 -0.85
N LYS A 193 -15.10 -20.20 -1.28
CA LYS A 193 -15.94 -19.29 -2.07
C LYS A 193 -15.60 -19.33 -3.56
N THR A 194 -14.38 -19.70 -3.91
CA THR A 194 -13.86 -19.80 -5.28
C THR A 194 -13.47 -21.23 -5.63
N ASN A 195 -13.49 -21.59 -6.90
CA ASN A 195 -13.14 -22.96 -7.30
C ASN A 195 -11.61 -23.19 -7.38
N VAL A 196 -10.94 -23.45 -6.25
CA VAL A 196 -9.48 -23.74 -6.18
C VAL A 196 -9.16 -25.14 -5.66
N ALA A 197 -10.16 -25.87 -5.15
CA ALA A 197 -9.94 -27.14 -4.46
C ALA A 197 -9.16 -28.17 -5.31
N LEU A 198 -9.43 -28.22 -6.62
CA LEU A 198 -8.76 -29.15 -7.53
C LEU A 198 -7.31 -28.75 -7.80
N THR A 199 -7.03 -27.47 -8.06
CA THR A 199 -5.66 -26.95 -8.12
C THR A 199 -4.87 -27.26 -6.85
N PHE A 200 -5.50 -27.13 -5.68
CA PHE A 200 -4.87 -27.47 -4.41
C PHE A 200 -4.55 -28.97 -4.33
N LEU A 201 -5.48 -29.85 -4.70
CA LEU A 201 -5.23 -31.29 -4.74
C LEU A 201 -4.05 -31.65 -5.66
N PHE A 202 -4.02 -31.11 -6.88
CA PHE A 202 -2.92 -31.36 -7.81
C PHE A 202 -1.59 -30.81 -7.29
N ALA A 203 -1.57 -29.61 -6.70
CA ALA A 203 -0.38 -29.09 -6.06
C ALA A 203 0.11 -30.02 -4.92
N ALA A 204 -0.79 -30.53 -4.08
CA ALA A 204 -0.43 -31.46 -3.00
C ALA A 204 0.09 -32.80 -3.53
N LEU A 205 -0.50 -33.36 -4.60
CA LEU A 205 -0.04 -34.57 -5.26
C LEU A 205 1.32 -34.39 -5.93
N ILE A 206 1.54 -33.25 -6.60
CA ILE A 206 2.82 -32.88 -7.21
C ILE A 206 3.88 -32.78 -6.10
N VAL A 207 3.64 -32.00 -5.05
CA VAL A 207 4.57 -31.83 -3.93
C VAL A 207 4.89 -33.18 -3.27
N ARG A 208 3.90 -34.04 -3.05
CA ARG A 208 4.13 -35.40 -2.54
C ARG A 208 5.03 -36.22 -3.45
N THR A 209 4.81 -36.14 -4.76
CA THR A 209 5.57 -36.91 -5.76
C THR A 209 6.98 -36.37 -5.90
N VAL A 210 7.16 -35.04 -5.83
CA VAL A 210 8.46 -34.37 -5.74
C VAL A 210 9.23 -34.83 -4.51
N VAL A 211 8.64 -34.76 -3.31
CA VAL A 211 9.29 -35.21 -2.06
C VAL A 211 9.70 -36.68 -2.16
N ARG A 212 8.83 -37.55 -2.69
CA ARG A 212 9.18 -38.97 -2.89
C ARG A 212 10.27 -39.16 -3.94
N GLN A 213 10.28 -38.36 -4.98
CA GLN A 213 11.31 -38.42 -6.02
C GLN A 213 12.67 -37.96 -5.48
N GLU A 214 12.72 -36.93 -4.63
CA GLU A 214 13.93 -36.50 -3.93
C GLU A 214 14.43 -37.57 -2.94
N ASP A 215 13.53 -38.19 -2.16
CA ASP A 215 13.91 -39.21 -1.19
C ASP A 215 14.39 -40.52 -1.85
N ALA A 216 13.79 -40.91 -2.99
CA ALA A 216 14.19 -42.08 -3.76
C ALA A 216 13.82 -41.93 -5.25
N PRO A 217 14.77 -41.55 -6.13
CA PRO A 217 14.50 -41.32 -7.54
C PRO A 217 13.99 -42.58 -8.26
N ARG A 218 12.86 -42.49 -8.97
CA ARG A 218 12.34 -43.58 -9.82
C ARG A 218 11.82 -43.05 -11.16
N PRO A 219 12.09 -43.71 -12.31
CA PRO A 219 11.56 -43.28 -13.61
C PRO A 219 10.03 -43.17 -13.65
N ALA A 220 9.33 -44.11 -13.00
CA ALA A 220 7.87 -44.09 -12.92
C ALA A 220 7.31 -42.85 -12.19
N ARG A 221 8.01 -42.33 -11.17
CA ARG A 221 7.59 -41.12 -10.44
C ARG A 221 7.81 -39.85 -11.27
N ARG A 222 8.87 -39.83 -12.10
CA ARG A 222 9.11 -38.75 -13.06
C ARG A 222 8.02 -38.71 -14.13
N LEU A 223 7.64 -39.87 -14.68
CA LEU A 223 6.50 -39.96 -15.60
C LEU A 223 5.19 -39.52 -14.92
N ALA A 224 4.96 -39.95 -13.68
CA ALA A 224 3.80 -39.50 -12.91
C ALA A 224 3.79 -37.98 -12.70
N LEU A 225 4.94 -37.34 -12.46
CA LEU A 225 5.03 -35.87 -12.39
C LEU A 225 4.66 -35.20 -13.72
N ALA A 226 5.14 -35.72 -14.86
CA ALA A 226 4.75 -35.19 -16.17
C ALA A 226 3.23 -35.28 -16.40
N VAL A 227 2.60 -36.40 -16.04
CA VAL A 227 1.15 -36.58 -16.11
C VAL A 227 0.42 -35.64 -15.15
N LEU A 228 0.88 -35.52 -13.89
CA LEU A 228 0.29 -34.64 -12.90
C LEU A 228 0.40 -33.15 -13.29
N PHE A 229 1.52 -32.74 -13.92
CA PHE A 229 1.67 -31.40 -14.45
C PHE A 229 0.74 -31.14 -15.65
N GLY A 230 0.59 -32.11 -16.55
CA GLY A 230 -0.34 -32.02 -17.68
C GLY A 230 -1.81 -31.88 -17.24
N LEU A 231 -2.25 -32.72 -16.31
CA LEU A 231 -3.58 -32.62 -15.71
C LEU A 231 -3.74 -31.33 -14.90
N GLY A 232 -2.75 -31.01 -14.05
CA GLY A 232 -2.78 -29.84 -13.20
C GLY A 232 -2.78 -28.51 -13.98
N ALA A 233 -2.16 -28.45 -15.16
CA ALA A 233 -2.23 -27.30 -16.05
C ALA A 233 -3.65 -27.00 -16.57
N LEU A 234 -4.56 -27.98 -16.47
CA LEU A 234 -5.99 -27.84 -16.78
C LEU A 234 -6.88 -27.70 -15.54
N THR A 235 -6.26 -27.42 -14.39
CA THR A 235 -6.90 -26.74 -13.25
C THR A 235 -6.58 -25.25 -13.34
N LYS A 236 -6.90 -24.44 -12.34
CA LYS A 236 -6.42 -23.05 -12.31
C LYS A 236 -4.89 -22.93 -12.37
N PHE A 237 -4.41 -21.80 -12.92
CA PHE A 237 -3.06 -21.63 -13.47
C PHE A 237 -1.87 -21.67 -12.48
N LEU A 238 -2.08 -21.86 -11.17
CA LEU A 238 -1.00 -21.96 -10.19
C LEU A 238 -0.06 -23.17 -10.44
N ILE A 239 -0.51 -24.19 -11.15
CA ILE A 239 0.35 -25.35 -11.49
C ILE A 239 1.44 -24.97 -12.49
N LEU A 240 1.22 -23.99 -13.38
CA LEU A 240 2.19 -23.56 -14.38
C LEU A 240 3.51 -23.03 -13.77
N PRO A 241 3.52 -22.10 -12.78
CA PRO A 241 4.76 -21.68 -12.13
C PRO A 241 5.43 -22.82 -11.34
N LEU A 242 4.68 -23.77 -10.76
CA LEU A 242 5.24 -24.96 -10.11
C LEU A 242 5.96 -25.86 -11.12
N MET A 243 5.35 -26.09 -12.28
CA MET A 243 5.90 -26.85 -13.40
C MET A 243 7.18 -26.19 -13.93
N ALA A 244 7.13 -24.88 -14.16
CA ALA A 244 8.28 -24.11 -14.64
C ALA A 244 9.45 -24.17 -13.65
N ALA A 245 9.19 -23.97 -12.35
CA ALA A 245 10.20 -24.09 -11.31
C ALA A 245 10.83 -25.49 -11.28
N TYR A 246 10.02 -26.55 -11.39
CA TYR A 246 10.51 -27.93 -11.41
C TYR A 246 11.43 -28.21 -12.60
N TYR A 247 10.98 -27.95 -13.84
CA TYR A 247 11.78 -28.28 -15.02
C TYR A 247 13.00 -27.38 -15.17
N VAL A 248 12.94 -26.09 -14.83
CA VAL A 248 14.13 -25.22 -14.85
C VAL A 248 15.16 -25.64 -13.79
N HIS A 249 14.70 -26.17 -12.65
CA HIS A 249 15.57 -26.68 -11.60
C HIS A 249 16.25 -28.01 -11.97
N GLU A 250 15.50 -28.93 -12.61
CA GLU A 250 15.97 -30.27 -12.98
C GLU A 250 16.75 -30.32 -14.31
N THR A 251 16.57 -29.33 -15.18
CA THR A 251 17.20 -29.31 -16.51
C THR A 251 18.58 -28.68 -16.44
N ASP A 252 19.61 -29.41 -16.85
CA ASP A 252 20.93 -28.83 -17.12
C ASP A 252 20.98 -28.33 -18.56
N PRO A 253 21.03 -27.01 -18.81
CA PRO A 253 21.01 -26.46 -20.16
C PRO A 253 22.27 -26.81 -20.95
N ARG A 254 23.34 -27.29 -20.29
CA ARG A 254 24.59 -27.70 -20.94
C ARG A 254 24.61 -29.17 -21.34
N ASP A 255 23.65 -29.98 -20.88
CA ASP A 255 23.56 -31.40 -21.18
C ASP A 255 22.40 -31.68 -22.17
N PRO A 256 22.70 -32.03 -23.44
CA PRO A 256 21.69 -32.38 -24.44
C PRO A 256 20.77 -33.53 -24.01
N ARG A 257 21.27 -34.49 -23.21
CA ARG A 257 20.46 -35.60 -22.69
C ARG A 257 19.50 -35.12 -21.60
N SER A 258 19.88 -34.11 -20.83
CA SER A 258 18.99 -33.45 -19.87
C SER A 258 17.87 -32.70 -20.60
N LEU A 259 18.22 -31.93 -21.63
CA LEU A 259 17.26 -31.23 -22.48
C LEU A 259 16.27 -32.19 -23.16
N LEU A 260 16.75 -33.29 -23.75
CA LEU A 260 15.90 -34.28 -24.39
C LEU A 260 14.93 -34.94 -23.39
N ARG A 261 15.41 -35.27 -22.18
CA ARG A 261 14.55 -35.84 -21.13
C ARG A 261 13.46 -34.85 -20.69
N THR A 262 13.80 -33.59 -20.48
CA THR A 262 12.81 -32.54 -20.16
C THR A 262 11.82 -32.33 -21.30
N GLY A 263 12.29 -32.33 -22.55
CA GLY A 263 11.43 -32.24 -23.73
C GLY A 263 10.43 -33.39 -23.80
N ARG A 264 10.85 -34.63 -23.49
CA ARG A 264 9.94 -35.79 -23.40
C ARG A 264 8.89 -35.63 -22.31
N ASP A 265 9.29 -35.17 -21.12
CA ASP A 265 8.34 -34.97 -20.02
C ASP A 265 7.31 -33.88 -20.36
N LEU A 266 7.75 -32.77 -20.96
CA LEU A 266 6.85 -31.70 -21.43
C LEU A 266 5.92 -32.17 -22.55
N ALA A 267 6.40 -33.03 -23.46
CA ALA A 267 5.57 -33.63 -24.48
C ALA A 267 4.49 -34.55 -23.88
N VAL A 268 4.83 -35.32 -22.84
CA VAL A 268 3.84 -36.13 -22.10
C VAL A 268 2.82 -35.22 -21.40
N ALA A 269 3.26 -34.18 -20.70
CA ALA A 269 2.37 -33.23 -20.05
C ALA A 269 1.41 -32.56 -21.05
N ALA A 270 1.94 -32.12 -22.19
CA ALA A 270 1.15 -31.54 -23.28
C ALA A 270 0.17 -32.54 -23.89
N ALA A 271 0.60 -33.78 -24.15
CA ALA A 271 -0.28 -34.82 -24.70
C ALA A 271 -1.45 -35.14 -23.76
N VAL A 272 -1.19 -35.22 -22.44
CA VAL A 272 -2.22 -35.39 -21.42
C VAL A 272 -3.18 -34.21 -21.40
N ALA A 273 -2.66 -32.98 -21.46
CA ALA A 273 -3.51 -31.79 -21.51
C ALA A 273 -4.37 -31.75 -22.78
N PHE A 274 -3.79 -32.03 -23.95
CA PHE A 274 -4.54 -32.09 -25.21
C PHE A 274 -5.63 -33.16 -25.19
N ALA A 275 -5.36 -34.34 -24.60
CA ALA A 275 -6.35 -35.40 -24.47
C ALA A 275 -7.57 -34.97 -23.64
N VAL A 276 -7.36 -34.23 -22.55
CA VAL A 276 -8.45 -33.72 -21.70
C VAL A 276 -9.19 -32.54 -22.37
N MET A 277 -8.51 -31.71 -23.15
CA MET A 277 -9.14 -30.61 -23.89
C MET A 277 -9.91 -31.09 -25.14
N ALA A 278 -9.54 -32.23 -25.72
CA ALA A 278 -10.08 -32.71 -26.99
C ALA A 278 -11.62 -32.78 -27.06
N PRO A 279 -12.34 -33.28 -26.03
CA PRO A 279 -13.82 -33.33 -26.05
C PRO A 279 -14.48 -31.96 -26.14
N PHE A 280 -13.78 -30.89 -25.73
CA PHE A 280 -14.26 -29.52 -25.69
C PHE A 280 -13.70 -28.64 -26.83
N GLY A 281 -12.86 -29.22 -27.69
CA GLY A 281 -12.12 -28.47 -28.72
C GLY A 281 -10.94 -27.71 -28.13
N VAL A 282 -9.72 -28.16 -28.46
CA VAL A 282 -8.46 -27.59 -27.94
C VAL A 282 -8.37 -26.07 -28.13
N ALA A 283 -8.69 -25.58 -29.33
CA ALA A 283 -8.61 -24.15 -29.63
C ALA A 283 -9.64 -23.33 -28.82
N ALA A 284 -10.85 -23.86 -28.63
CA ALA A 284 -11.89 -23.20 -27.85
C ALA A 284 -11.49 -23.09 -26.37
N VAL A 285 -10.96 -24.17 -25.79
CA VAL A 285 -10.44 -24.16 -24.42
C VAL A 285 -9.30 -23.17 -24.27
N LEU A 286 -8.29 -23.19 -25.15
CA LEU A 286 -7.13 -22.28 -25.05
C LEU A 286 -7.52 -20.80 -25.17
N ARG A 287 -8.44 -20.48 -26.10
CA ARG A 287 -8.97 -19.12 -26.29
C ARG A 287 -9.68 -18.63 -25.05
N ASN A 288 -10.64 -19.41 -24.55
CA ASN A 288 -11.54 -18.99 -23.48
C ASN A 288 -10.94 -19.13 -22.08
N THR A 289 -9.78 -19.78 -21.92
CA THR A 289 -9.11 -19.94 -20.63
C THR A 289 -7.76 -19.20 -20.57
N LEU A 290 -6.72 -19.70 -21.24
CA LEU A 290 -5.36 -19.18 -21.11
C LEU A 290 -5.23 -17.79 -21.75
N LEU A 291 -5.67 -17.63 -23.01
CA LEU A 291 -5.54 -16.35 -23.73
C LEU A 291 -6.44 -15.28 -23.11
N PHE A 292 -7.68 -15.64 -22.79
CA PHE A 292 -8.63 -14.80 -22.07
C PHE A 292 -8.06 -14.19 -20.77
N ASN A 293 -7.28 -14.94 -19.99
CA ASN A 293 -6.73 -14.43 -18.72
C ASN A 293 -5.45 -13.60 -18.86
N VAL A 294 -4.80 -13.63 -20.03
CA VAL A 294 -3.58 -12.87 -20.32
C VAL A 294 -3.91 -11.54 -20.99
N VAL A 295 -4.87 -11.51 -21.90
CA VAL A 295 -5.32 -10.30 -22.60
C VAL A 295 -6.40 -9.60 -21.78
N LEU A 296 -6.04 -8.51 -21.10
CA LEU A 296 -6.95 -7.81 -20.17
C LEU A 296 -8.20 -7.23 -20.87
N GLU A 297 -8.09 -6.86 -22.15
CA GLU A 297 -9.19 -6.34 -22.95
C GLU A 297 -10.27 -7.41 -23.18
N ASP A 298 -9.88 -8.62 -23.58
CA ASP A 298 -10.80 -9.77 -23.74
C ASP A 298 -11.48 -10.12 -22.40
N ARG A 299 -10.72 -10.03 -21.31
CA ARG A 299 -11.22 -10.31 -19.95
C ARG A 299 -12.29 -9.33 -19.49
N ALA A 300 -12.14 -8.05 -19.85
CA ALA A 300 -13.05 -6.98 -19.44
C ALA A 300 -14.46 -7.14 -20.03
N VAL A 301 -14.62 -7.94 -21.10
CA VAL A 301 -15.92 -8.20 -21.75
C VAL A 301 -16.84 -9.09 -20.88
N LEU A 302 -16.27 -9.98 -20.07
CA LEU A 302 -17.04 -10.95 -19.28
C LEU A 302 -16.85 -10.80 -17.78
N THR A 303 -15.83 -10.07 -17.31
CA THR A 303 -15.49 -10.03 -15.89
C THR A 303 -15.03 -8.65 -15.44
N THR A 304 -15.32 -8.32 -14.18
CA THR A 304 -14.83 -7.11 -13.53
C THR A 304 -13.30 -7.07 -13.50
N PHE A 305 -12.73 -5.88 -13.74
CA PHE A 305 -11.29 -5.65 -13.68
C PHE A 305 -10.84 -5.41 -12.23
N TYR A 306 -10.01 -6.33 -11.71
CA TYR A 306 -9.41 -6.22 -10.38
C TYR A 306 -7.91 -5.89 -10.52
N PRO A 307 -7.50 -4.66 -10.19
CA PRO A 307 -6.12 -4.23 -10.42
C PRO A 307 -5.19 -4.88 -9.39
N ASN A 308 -4.11 -5.51 -9.88
CA ASN A 308 -3.03 -6.04 -9.04
C ASN A 308 -1.83 -5.07 -9.01
N VAL A 309 -0.75 -5.43 -8.31
CA VAL A 309 0.45 -4.58 -8.15
C VAL A 309 1.26 -4.37 -9.43
N LEU A 310 0.90 -5.03 -10.53
CA LEU A 310 1.48 -4.90 -11.86
C LEU A 310 0.46 -4.36 -12.87
N SER A 311 -0.73 -4.97 -12.99
CA SER A 311 -1.79 -4.51 -13.90
C SER A 311 -2.36 -3.16 -13.48
N GLY A 312 -2.46 -2.88 -12.18
CA GLY A 312 -2.96 -1.62 -11.65
C GLY A 312 -2.12 -0.41 -12.06
N PRO A 313 -0.81 -0.37 -11.76
CA PRO A 313 0.03 0.77 -12.16
C PRO A 313 0.14 0.90 -13.68
N LEU A 314 0.21 -0.22 -14.42
CA LEU A 314 0.23 -0.18 -15.87
C LEU A 314 -1.08 0.41 -16.43
N ALA A 315 -2.23 0.00 -15.91
CA ALA A 315 -3.52 0.57 -16.31
C ALA A 315 -3.65 2.04 -15.92
N TRP A 316 -3.22 2.42 -14.72
CA TRP A 316 -3.22 3.82 -14.27
C TRP A 316 -2.36 4.71 -15.18
N LEU A 317 -1.24 4.18 -15.69
CA LEU A 317 -0.35 4.89 -16.60
C LEU A 317 -0.77 4.80 -18.09
N GLY A 318 -1.89 4.16 -18.43
CA GLY A 318 -2.30 3.94 -19.83
C GLY A 318 -1.49 2.88 -20.59
N LEU A 319 -0.74 2.03 -19.89
CA LEU A 319 0.18 1.03 -20.43
C LEU A 319 -0.33 -0.42 -20.33
N SER A 320 -1.64 -0.64 -20.27
CA SER A 320 -2.27 -1.97 -20.10
C SER A 320 -1.80 -3.02 -21.11
N ARG A 321 -1.47 -2.61 -22.34
CA ARG A 321 -0.98 -3.51 -23.40
C ARG A 321 0.37 -4.17 -23.08
N LEU A 322 1.16 -3.58 -22.19
CA LEU A 322 2.46 -4.12 -21.76
C LEU A 322 2.33 -5.20 -20.68
N TYR A 323 1.16 -5.32 -20.06
CA TYR A 323 0.94 -6.24 -18.93
C TYR A 323 1.28 -7.71 -19.24
N PRO A 324 0.85 -8.32 -20.36
CA PRO A 324 1.18 -9.72 -20.66
C PRO A 324 2.69 -9.99 -20.64
N ALA A 325 3.45 -9.10 -21.29
CA ALA A 325 4.90 -9.19 -21.37
C ALA A 325 5.53 -8.97 -19.99
N ALA A 326 5.10 -7.94 -19.25
CA ALA A 326 5.62 -7.64 -17.93
C ALA A 326 5.39 -8.79 -16.93
N ALA A 327 4.20 -9.39 -16.95
CA ALA A 327 3.84 -10.54 -16.11
C ALA A 327 4.71 -11.76 -16.43
N LEU A 328 4.87 -12.09 -17.72
CA LEU A 328 5.70 -13.20 -18.17
C LEU A 328 7.17 -13.00 -17.78
N VAL A 329 7.72 -11.80 -18.01
CA VAL A 329 9.10 -11.46 -17.64
C VAL A 329 9.32 -11.60 -16.14
N LEU A 330 8.40 -11.09 -15.31
CA LEU A 330 8.51 -11.19 -13.85
C LEU A 330 8.56 -12.64 -13.37
N VAL A 331 7.65 -13.48 -13.85
CA VAL A 331 7.59 -14.90 -13.47
C VAL A 331 8.81 -15.66 -14.00
N ALA A 332 9.17 -15.48 -15.27
CA ALA A 332 10.31 -16.16 -15.89
C ALA A 332 11.64 -15.78 -15.23
N ALA A 333 11.88 -14.49 -15.00
CA ALA A 333 13.07 -14.01 -14.31
C ALA A 333 13.17 -14.58 -12.89
N THR A 334 12.03 -14.66 -12.18
CA THR A 334 11.98 -15.26 -10.84
C THR A 334 12.31 -16.75 -10.88
N VAL A 335 11.72 -17.51 -11.80
CA VAL A 335 11.99 -18.96 -11.97
C VAL A 335 13.47 -19.22 -12.25
N VAL A 336 14.07 -18.45 -13.16
CA VAL A 336 15.50 -18.58 -13.51
C VAL A 336 16.39 -18.22 -12.31
N ALA A 337 16.10 -17.13 -11.60
CA ALA A 337 16.84 -16.72 -10.42
C ALA A 337 16.72 -17.74 -9.27
N ALA A 338 15.53 -18.32 -9.10
CA ALA A 338 15.21 -19.28 -8.04
C ALA A 338 15.87 -20.65 -8.24
N ARG A 339 16.43 -20.96 -9.42
CA ARG A 339 17.21 -22.18 -9.69
C ARG A 339 18.36 -22.42 -8.70
N LYS A 340 18.87 -21.36 -8.05
CA LYS A 340 19.94 -21.44 -7.03
C LYS A 340 19.45 -21.96 -5.66
N LEU A 341 18.13 -21.97 -5.44
CA LEU A 341 17.50 -22.48 -4.23
C LEU A 341 17.26 -23.98 -4.34
N ALA A 342 16.93 -24.63 -3.21
CA ALA A 342 16.32 -25.95 -3.24
C ALA A 342 14.94 -25.91 -3.95
N LEU A 343 14.47 -27.07 -4.41
CA LEU A 343 13.30 -27.19 -5.28
C LEU A 343 12.01 -26.63 -4.67
N LEU A 344 11.66 -27.01 -3.44
CA LEU A 344 10.44 -26.51 -2.76
C LEU A 344 10.47 -24.98 -2.54
N PRO A 345 11.57 -24.38 -2.06
CA PRO A 345 11.74 -22.92 -2.08
C PRO A 345 11.61 -22.28 -3.47
N ALA A 346 12.13 -22.91 -4.52
CA ALA A 346 12.04 -22.38 -5.88
C ALA A 346 10.59 -22.40 -6.39
N MET A 347 9.85 -23.47 -6.11
CA MET A 347 8.42 -23.60 -6.37
C MET A 347 7.60 -22.53 -5.62
N LEU A 348 7.95 -22.25 -4.35
CA LEU A 348 7.31 -21.18 -3.58
C LEU A 348 7.59 -19.80 -4.17
N ALA A 349 8.84 -19.52 -4.58
CA ALA A 349 9.22 -18.26 -5.19
C ALA A 349 8.48 -18.01 -6.51
N ALA A 350 8.41 -19.02 -7.37
CA ALA A 350 7.65 -18.95 -8.63
C ALA A 350 6.16 -18.72 -8.38
N SER A 351 5.59 -19.38 -7.37
CA SER A 351 4.18 -19.20 -6.98
C SER A 351 3.89 -17.79 -6.45
N CYS A 352 4.79 -17.22 -5.65
CA CYS A 352 4.67 -15.85 -5.16
C CYS A 352 4.74 -14.83 -6.31
N ALA A 353 5.68 -14.99 -7.24
CA ALA A 353 5.79 -14.13 -8.42
C ALA A 353 4.55 -14.23 -9.31
N PHE A 354 4.01 -15.44 -9.50
CA PHE A 354 2.76 -15.63 -10.21
C PHE A 354 1.60 -14.91 -9.52
N MET A 355 1.45 -15.04 -8.20
CA MET A 355 0.37 -14.35 -7.48
C MET A 355 0.46 -12.83 -7.58
N ILE A 356 1.68 -12.27 -7.54
CA ILE A 356 1.93 -10.83 -7.76
C ILE A 356 1.51 -10.40 -9.19
N ALA A 357 1.74 -11.27 -10.16
CA ALA A 357 1.52 -10.98 -11.57
C ALA A 357 0.14 -11.39 -12.10
N ALA A 358 -0.64 -12.18 -11.35
CA ALA A 358 -1.88 -12.80 -11.83
C ALA A 358 -2.97 -11.76 -12.09
N SER A 359 -3.68 -11.87 -13.21
CA SER A 359 -4.66 -10.86 -13.70
C SER A 359 -5.77 -10.55 -12.71
N THR A 360 -6.04 -11.45 -11.77
CA THR A 360 -6.86 -11.22 -10.59
C THR A 360 -6.03 -11.41 -9.32
N PRO A 361 -5.91 -10.38 -8.44
CA PRO A 361 -5.14 -10.47 -7.20
C PRO A 361 -5.88 -11.23 -6.08
N GLU A 362 -6.74 -12.18 -6.41
CA GLU A 362 -7.53 -12.86 -5.39
C GLU A 362 -6.65 -13.75 -4.50
N PRO A 363 -6.87 -13.75 -3.17
CA PRO A 363 -6.12 -14.58 -2.23
C PRO A 363 -6.47 -16.08 -2.30
N GLN A 364 -7.15 -16.53 -3.36
CA GLN A 364 -7.69 -17.88 -3.52
C GLN A 364 -6.62 -18.99 -3.43
N PHE A 365 -5.35 -18.68 -3.74
CA PHE A 365 -4.23 -19.64 -3.67
C PHE A 365 -3.47 -19.64 -2.33
N LEU A 366 -3.82 -18.78 -1.36
CA LEU A 366 -3.11 -18.72 -0.08
C LEU A 366 -3.05 -20.06 0.67
N PRO A 367 -4.13 -20.89 0.73
CA PRO A 367 -4.05 -22.21 1.36
C PRO A 367 -2.99 -23.13 0.73
N VAL A 368 -2.82 -23.06 -0.60
CA VAL A 368 -1.83 -23.85 -1.34
C VAL A 368 -0.40 -23.44 -0.96
N LEU A 369 -0.14 -22.14 -0.85
CA LEU A 369 1.17 -21.63 -0.46
C LEU A 369 1.47 -21.96 1.01
N VAL A 370 0.50 -21.83 1.92
CA VAL A 370 0.66 -22.22 3.33
C VAL A 370 0.97 -23.72 3.45
N PHE A 371 0.29 -24.57 2.66
CA PHE A 371 0.59 -26.00 2.60
C PHE A 371 2.02 -26.26 2.11
N LEU A 372 2.47 -25.58 1.05
CA LEU A 372 3.83 -25.70 0.55
C LEU A 372 4.87 -25.31 1.60
N VAL A 373 4.63 -24.22 2.34
CA VAL A 373 5.49 -23.79 3.46
C VAL A 373 5.49 -24.82 4.59
N ALA A 374 4.33 -25.39 4.95
CA ALA A 374 4.23 -26.42 5.97
C ALA A 374 5.04 -27.67 5.59
N VAL A 375 4.94 -28.13 4.34
CA VAL A 375 5.76 -29.24 3.81
C VAL A 375 7.25 -28.91 3.84
N MET A 376 7.63 -27.73 3.35
CA MET A 376 9.03 -27.28 3.32
C MET A 376 9.64 -27.22 4.72
N GLN A 377 8.96 -26.57 5.68
CA GLN A 377 9.42 -26.47 7.06
C GLN A 377 9.41 -27.82 7.78
N GLY A 378 8.39 -28.64 7.53
CA GLY A 378 8.29 -30.00 8.05
C GLY A 378 9.48 -30.86 7.61
N ARG A 379 9.82 -30.84 6.32
CA ARG A 379 10.99 -31.54 5.78
C ARG A 379 12.30 -31.06 6.40
N ALA A 380 12.45 -29.74 6.58
CA ALA A 380 13.62 -29.18 7.23
C ALA A 380 13.74 -29.64 8.70
N LEU A 381 12.61 -29.78 9.40
CA LEU A 381 12.56 -30.33 10.75
C LEU A 381 12.92 -31.83 10.77
N GLU A 382 12.39 -32.64 9.85
CA GLU A 382 12.70 -34.08 9.77
C GLU A 382 14.19 -34.34 9.54
N ARG A 383 14.83 -33.58 8.64
CA ARG A 383 16.29 -33.70 8.38
C ARG A 383 17.15 -33.37 9.61
N ARG A 384 16.66 -32.52 10.51
CA ARG A 384 17.36 -32.15 11.76
C ARG A 384 17.13 -33.15 12.89
N LEU A 385 15.94 -33.73 12.96
CA LEU A 385 15.60 -34.74 13.98
C LEU A 385 16.24 -36.09 13.68
N HIS A 386 16.41 -36.43 12.41
CA HIS A 386 17.00 -37.69 11.96
C HIS A 386 17.91 -37.43 10.75
N PRO A 387 19.24 -37.25 10.95
CA PRO A 387 20.17 -37.20 9.84
C PRO A 387 20.05 -38.50 9.03
N LEU A 388 19.87 -38.40 7.72
CA LEU A 388 19.98 -39.58 6.85
C LEU A 388 21.39 -40.17 6.96
N PRO A 389 21.58 -41.49 6.91
CA PRO A 389 22.91 -42.08 6.81
C PRO A 389 23.59 -41.55 5.54
N VAL A 390 24.78 -40.97 5.73
CA VAL A 390 25.67 -40.55 4.64
C VAL A 390 26.15 -41.84 3.94
N PRO A 391 26.10 -41.96 2.60
CA PRO A 391 26.77 -43.06 1.90
C PRO A 391 28.27 -43.01 2.25
N ASP A 392 28.86 -44.14 2.64
CA ASP A 392 30.25 -44.25 3.08
C ASP A 392 31.23 -43.54 2.12
N GLU A 393 31.64 -42.31 2.47
CA GLU A 393 32.87 -41.74 1.95
C GLU A 393 34.04 -42.28 2.78
N PRO A 394 35.14 -42.71 2.15
CA PRO A 394 36.30 -43.19 2.89
C PRO A 394 36.86 -42.07 3.77
N PRO A 395 37.33 -42.38 5.00
CA PRO A 395 37.69 -41.37 5.98
C PRO A 395 38.83 -40.48 5.46
N PRO A 396 38.76 -39.16 5.68
CA PRO A 396 39.91 -38.30 5.44
C PRO A 396 41.04 -38.67 6.41
N ARG A 397 42.27 -38.65 5.90
CA ARG A 397 43.48 -38.97 6.68
C ARG A 397 43.62 -38.01 7.88
N PRO A 398 44.03 -38.51 9.06
CA PRO A 398 44.18 -37.68 10.24
C PRO A 398 45.49 -36.89 10.16
N ASN A 399 45.39 -35.56 10.19
CA ASN A 399 46.34 -34.68 10.89
C ASN A 399 45.80 -33.26 11.05
N GLU A 400 46.04 -32.72 12.27
CA GLU A 400 45.97 -31.32 12.72
C GLU A 400 44.55 -30.73 12.93
N VAL A 401 43.91 -30.92 14.09
CA VAL A 401 44.11 -30.27 15.41
C VAL A 401 44.08 -28.74 15.35
N LEU A 402 43.02 -28.12 15.91
CA LEU A 402 43.14 -27.22 17.07
C LEU A 402 41.78 -26.72 17.61
N ASP A 403 41.67 -26.90 18.92
CA ASP A 403 40.70 -26.43 19.92
C ASP A 403 40.03 -25.06 19.73
N ARG A 404 38.73 -24.97 20.07
CA ARG A 404 38.23 -24.39 21.35
C ARG A 404 36.69 -24.31 21.39
N PRO A 405 36.05 -24.42 22.57
CA PRO A 405 34.59 -24.45 22.69
C PRO A 405 34.00 -23.03 22.78
N PRO A 406 32.83 -22.73 22.18
CA PRO A 406 32.08 -21.56 22.57
C PRO A 406 31.22 -21.88 23.78
N SER A 407 31.72 -21.39 24.92
CA SER A 407 30.98 -21.07 26.13
C SER A 407 29.53 -20.62 25.91
N ALA A 408 28.68 -21.06 26.84
CA ALA A 408 27.30 -20.64 27.00
C ALA A 408 27.17 -19.12 27.05
N ARG A 409 26.44 -18.54 26.08
CA ARG A 409 25.85 -17.21 26.21
C ARG A 409 24.34 -17.31 26.10
N ARG A 410 23.69 -17.40 27.27
CA ARG A 410 22.35 -16.86 27.47
C ARG A 410 22.33 -15.41 26.99
N ARG A 411 21.56 -15.10 25.95
CA ARG A 411 21.11 -13.74 25.69
C ARG A 411 19.60 -13.72 25.43
N ARG A 412 18.97 -12.87 26.24
CA ARG A 412 17.57 -12.49 26.35
C ARG A 412 16.95 -12.26 24.96
N GLY A 413 15.93 -13.05 24.63
CA GLY A 413 15.02 -12.79 23.52
C GLY A 413 14.00 -11.75 23.94
N ALA A 414 14.23 -10.49 23.57
CA ALA A 414 13.26 -9.42 23.68
C ALA A 414 12.28 -9.48 22.50
N ALA A 415 11.00 -9.33 22.85
CA ALA A 415 9.83 -8.93 22.09
C ALA A 415 10.00 -8.62 20.58
N VAL A 416 9.25 -9.34 19.73
CA VAL A 416 8.31 -8.80 18.71
C VAL A 416 7.41 -9.97 18.29
N ALA A 417 6.21 -10.09 18.87
CA ALA A 417 5.11 -10.94 18.36
C ALA A 417 3.83 -10.54 19.09
N GLY A 418 3.26 -9.40 18.69
CA GLY A 418 2.08 -8.82 19.32
C GLY A 418 1.59 -7.62 18.53
N LEU A 419 1.14 -7.83 17.30
CA LEU A 419 0.45 -6.81 16.51
C LEU A 419 -0.54 -7.38 15.47
N ILE A 420 -0.96 -8.65 15.59
CA ILE A 420 -1.93 -9.27 14.64
C ILE A 420 -3.18 -9.82 15.34
N VAL A 421 -3.26 -9.82 16.68
CA VAL A 421 -4.43 -10.37 17.40
C VAL A 421 -5.41 -9.30 17.92
N LEU A 422 -5.14 -8.01 17.71
CA LEU A 422 -5.98 -6.93 18.25
C LEU A 422 -6.98 -6.31 17.25
N LEU A 423 -7.21 -6.95 16.10
CA LEU A 423 -8.17 -6.49 15.08
C LEU A 423 -9.43 -7.38 14.93
N LEU A 424 -9.64 -8.36 15.82
CA LEU A 424 -10.74 -9.34 15.67
C LEU A 424 -11.67 -9.47 16.88
N ALA A 425 -11.87 -8.40 17.66
CA ALA A 425 -12.94 -8.38 18.65
C ALA A 425 -13.50 -6.97 18.86
N SER A 426 -14.37 -6.51 17.96
CA SER A 426 -15.41 -5.53 18.31
C SER A 426 -16.56 -5.58 17.30
N ALA A 427 -17.26 -6.71 17.26
CA ALA A 427 -18.60 -6.79 16.69
C ALA A 427 -19.40 -7.91 17.37
N ALA A 428 -20.02 -7.60 18.50
CA ALA A 428 -21.25 -8.26 18.94
C ALA A 428 -22.07 -7.23 19.74
N PRO A 429 -23.37 -7.08 19.46
CA PRO A 429 -24.23 -6.14 20.16
C PRO A 429 -24.71 -6.76 21.47
N ALA A 430 -24.74 -5.99 22.56
CA ALA A 430 -25.42 -6.40 23.79
C ALA A 430 -26.44 -5.33 24.17
N ARG A 431 -27.71 -5.75 24.18
CA ARG A 431 -28.89 -5.01 24.63
C ARG A 431 -28.78 -4.64 26.12
N ALA A 432 -29.45 -3.55 26.47
CA ALA A 432 -29.56 -3.05 27.84
C ALA A 432 -30.74 -3.65 28.64
N SER A 433 -30.57 -3.58 29.97
CA SER A 433 -31.53 -3.75 31.10
C SER A 433 -31.97 -5.20 31.43
N THR A 434 -31.94 -5.66 32.69
CA THR A 434 -32.45 -5.06 33.95
C THR A 434 -31.66 -5.51 35.21
N SER A 435 -31.74 -4.67 36.24
CA SER A 435 -31.16 -4.64 37.61
C SER A 435 -31.86 -5.58 38.64
N PRO A 436 -31.62 -5.54 39.98
CA PRO A 436 -30.56 -4.97 40.84
C PRO A 436 -29.97 -5.97 41.89
N GLU A 437 -28.89 -5.61 42.62
CA GLU A 437 -28.72 -5.75 44.11
C GLU A 437 -27.25 -5.56 44.58
N THR A 438 -26.99 -4.37 45.14
CA THR A 438 -26.30 -3.97 46.40
C THR A 438 -25.17 -4.77 47.10
N PRO A 439 -24.37 -4.12 47.99
CA PRO A 439 -22.91 -4.10 47.90
C PRO A 439 -22.21 -4.83 49.05
N CYS A 440 -20.92 -5.14 48.87
CA CYS A 440 -20.03 -5.36 50.00
C CYS A 440 -18.66 -4.73 49.76
N ALA A 441 -18.28 -3.89 50.72
CA ALA A 441 -17.05 -3.12 50.76
C ALA A 441 -15.82 -4.03 50.86
N PHE A 442 -14.69 -3.61 50.26
CA PHE A 442 -13.40 -4.12 50.70
C PHE A 442 -12.37 -3.00 50.86
N SER A 443 -11.86 -2.98 52.08
CA SER A 443 -11.05 -2.00 52.79
C SER A 443 -9.61 -1.84 52.25
N LEU A 444 -9.12 -0.60 52.33
CA LEU A 444 -7.70 -0.25 52.34
C LEU A 444 -7.10 -0.64 53.70
N SER A 445 -6.65 -1.89 53.85
CA SER A 445 -5.73 -2.25 54.94
C SER A 445 -4.33 -2.46 54.39
N VAL A 446 -3.44 -1.56 54.82
CA VAL A 446 -1.99 -1.62 54.64
C VAL A 446 -1.47 -2.85 55.40
N ARG A 447 -0.73 -3.75 54.72
CA ARG A 447 0.05 -4.79 55.39
C ARG A 447 1.52 -4.34 55.59
N PRO A 448 2.17 -4.72 56.70
CA PRO A 448 3.51 -4.24 57.04
C PRO A 448 4.61 -4.95 56.23
N SER A 449 5.71 -4.22 56.13
CA SER A 449 7.00 -4.51 55.49
C SER A 449 7.67 -5.83 55.92
N GLY A 450 8.05 -6.65 54.93
CA GLY A 450 9.12 -7.65 55.04
C GLY A 450 10.43 -7.14 54.41
N PRO A 451 11.60 -7.69 54.79
CA PRO A 451 12.89 -7.03 54.60
C PRO A 451 13.34 -6.97 53.13
N ALA A 452 13.95 -5.84 52.80
CA ALA A 452 14.36 -5.43 51.47
C ALA A 452 15.38 -6.39 50.81
N ALA A 453 15.01 -6.96 49.67
CA ALA A 453 15.99 -7.48 48.72
C ALA A 453 16.73 -6.30 48.07
N ARG A 454 17.99 -6.10 48.46
CA ARG A 454 18.91 -5.13 47.87
C ARG A 454 19.10 -5.42 46.39
N TRP A 455 18.48 -4.62 45.52
CA TRP A 455 18.87 -4.51 44.12
C TRP A 455 19.99 -3.48 44.00
N THR A 456 21.23 -3.94 43.93
CA THR A 456 22.36 -3.10 43.55
C THR A 456 22.27 -2.78 42.06
N VAL A 457 21.84 -1.56 41.75
CA VAL A 457 21.97 -0.98 40.42
C VAL A 457 23.44 -0.56 40.25
N ALA A 458 24.19 -1.32 39.46
CA ALA A 458 25.52 -0.89 39.04
C ALA A 458 25.39 0.36 38.15
N PRO A 459 26.12 1.46 38.42
CA PRO A 459 26.12 2.62 37.54
C PRO A 459 26.70 2.26 36.18
N ALA A 460 26.00 2.62 35.11
CA ALA A 460 26.50 2.47 33.75
C ALA A 460 27.73 3.36 33.57
N ARG A 461 28.89 2.75 33.28
CA ARG A 461 30.11 3.48 32.91
C ARG A 461 29.85 4.26 31.60
N PRO A 462 30.19 5.55 31.52
CA PRO A 462 30.22 6.28 30.26
C PRO A 462 31.33 5.72 29.35
N PRO A 463 31.19 5.79 28.02
CA PRO A 463 32.27 5.43 27.10
C PRO A 463 33.46 6.38 27.31
N SER A 464 34.59 5.81 27.71
CA SER A 464 35.86 6.49 27.91
C SER A 464 36.50 6.82 26.56
N HIS A 465 36.24 8.01 26.04
CA HIS A 465 37.15 8.77 25.18
C HIS A 465 36.90 10.26 25.43
N VAL A 466 37.31 10.72 26.61
CA VAL A 466 37.56 12.14 26.87
C VAL A 466 39.02 12.36 26.47
N ARG A 467 39.24 13.13 25.41
CA ARG A 467 40.54 13.80 25.22
C ARG A 467 40.54 15.01 26.14
N ASP A 468 41.60 15.15 26.91
CA ASP A 468 41.85 16.28 27.79
C ASP A 468 41.71 17.61 27.03
N PHE A 469 40.96 18.54 27.61
CA PHE A 469 41.00 19.96 27.24
C PHE A 469 42.06 20.63 28.13
N PRO A 470 43.03 21.38 27.58
CA PRO A 470 43.79 22.33 28.36
C PRO A 470 42.92 23.56 28.66
N ASP A 471 43.09 24.08 29.87
CA ASP A 471 42.56 25.36 30.33
C ASP A 471 42.96 26.50 29.39
N GLY A 472 41.99 27.36 29.05
CA GLY A 472 42.20 28.54 28.21
C GLY A 472 40.88 29.18 27.82
N LEU A 473 40.39 30.09 28.67
CA LEU A 473 39.45 31.13 28.27
C LEU A 473 40.15 31.99 27.22
N ASP A 474 39.77 31.85 25.95
CA ASP A 474 39.88 32.83 24.84
C ASP A 474 39.94 32.09 23.49
N ASP A 475 38.82 31.54 23.01
CA ASP A 475 38.47 31.51 21.57
C ASP A 475 37.09 30.85 21.35
N LEU A 476 36.01 31.62 21.45
CA LEU A 476 34.68 31.21 20.97
C LEU A 476 34.43 31.82 19.58
N SER A 477 35.29 31.50 18.62
CA SER A 477 34.99 31.64 17.20
C SER A 477 35.31 30.36 16.42
N LEU A 478 34.85 29.20 16.89
CA LEU A 478 34.67 28.05 16.01
C LEU A 478 33.28 28.15 15.38
N ALA A 479 33.15 29.11 14.47
CA ALA A 479 32.28 28.91 13.31
C ALA A 479 32.74 27.60 12.68
N ALA A 480 31.89 26.58 12.71
CA ALA A 480 32.13 25.37 11.94
C ALA A 480 32.43 25.83 10.50
N SER A 481 33.65 25.57 10.01
CA SER A 481 33.97 25.76 8.60
C SER A 481 32.82 25.15 7.79
N PRO A 482 32.23 25.88 6.82
CA PRO A 482 31.16 25.33 6.02
C PRO A 482 31.74 24.10 5.34
N ALA A 483 31.29 22.90 5.75
CA ALA A 483 31.58 21.69 5.02
C ALA A 483 31.24 22.00 3.56
N ALA A 484 32.23 21.88 2.67
CA ALA A 484 32.07 22.22 1.26
C ALA A 484 30.78 21.55 0.77
N ARG A 485 29.77 22.36 0.42
CA ARG A 485 28.49 21.84 -0.07
C ARG A 485 28.82 20.93 -1.25
N PRO A 486 28.38 19.66 -1.27
CA PRO A 486 28.59 18.80 -2.42
C PRO A 486 28.13 19.55 -3.67
N THR A 487 28.98 19.64 -4.69
CA THR A 487 28.57 20.25 -5.96
C THR A 487 27.49 19.35 -6.56
N GLY A 488 26.24 19.80 -6.48
CA GLY A 488 25.11 18.99 -6.92
C GLY A 488 25.24 18.58 -8.39
N LYS A 489 24.80 17.37 -8.74
CA LYS A 489 24.91 16.76 -10.08
C LYS A 489 23.85 17.30 -11.04
N ARG A 490 24.00 18.57 -11.44
CA ARG A 490 23.00 19.32 -12.25
C ARG A 490 22.64 18.63 -13.56
N LEU A 491 23.65 18.12 -14.27
CA LEU A 491 23.43 17.45 -15.55
C LEU A 491 22.55 16.20 -15.39
N ARG A 492 22.83 15.36 -14.38
CA ARG A 492 22.01 14.17 -14.12
C ARG A 492 20.58 14.55 -13.76
N ALA A 493 20.39 15.56 -12.91
CA ALA A 493 19.06 16.06 -12.54
C ALA A 493 18.23 16.49 -13.76
N TRP A 494 18.84 17.27 -14.68
CA TRP A 494 18.17 17.69 -15.90
C TRP A 494 17.90 16.55 -16.88
N LEU A 495 18.81 15.57 -17.00
CA LEU A 495 18.60 14.39 -17.84
C LEU A 495 17.45 13.52 -17.31
N GLU A 496 17.37 13.32 -15.98
CA GLU A 496 16.26 12.60 -15.34
C GLU A 496 14.92 13.29 -15.61
N GLN A 497 14.86 14.61 -15.42
CA GLN A 497 13.65 15.39 -15.68
C GLN A 497 13.28 15.42 -17.17
N LEU A 498 14.24 15.60 -18.06
CA LEU A 498 13.99 15.60 -19.50
C LEU A 498 13.46 14.24 -19.97
N ALA A 499 14.07 13.14 -19.51
CA ALA A 499 13.62 11.80 -19.82
C ALA A 499 12.17 11.57 -19.34
N PHE A 500 11.85 11.99 -18.12
CA PHE A 500 10.49 11.91 -17.59
C PHE A 500 9.51 12.77 -18.39
N SER A 501 9.86 14.01 -18.68
CA SER A 501 9.00 14.97 -19.39
C SER A 501 8.73 14.54 -20.83
N VAL A 502 9.74 14.01 -21.53
CA VAL A 502 9.57 13.44 -22.87
C VAL A 502 8.68 12.20 -22.81
N ALA A 503 8.87 11.32 -21.84
CA ALA A 503 8.06 10.11 -21.71
C ALA A 503 6.58 10.44 -21.46
N THR A 504 6.28 11.38 -20.56
CA THR A 504 4.88 11.80 -20.31
C THR A 504 4.29 12.55 -21.50
N THR A 505 5.08 13.37 -22.20
CA THR A 505 4.65 14.06 -23.43
C THR A 505 4.26 13.05 -24.51
N VAL A 506 5.13 12.08 -24.81
CA VAL A 506 4.85 11.02 -25.80
C VAL A 506 3.60 10.23 -25.40
N ASN A 507 3.42 9.93 -24.12
CA ASN A 507 2.23 9.24 -23.63
C ASN A 507 0.95 10.02 -23.92
N TYR A 508 0.93 11.32 -23.63
CA TYR A 508 -0.22 12.19 -23.96
C TYR A 508 -0.45 12.28 -25.47
N TRP A 509 0.60 12.49 -26.27
CA TRP A 509 0.51 12.68 -27.72
C TRP A 509 0.04 11.42 -28.47
N THR A 510 0.34 10.24 -27.93
CA THR A 510 -0.04 8.94 -28.53
C THR A 510 -1.35 8.38 -28.00
N GLY A 511 -1.89 8.97 -26.92
CA GLY A 511 -3.19 8.63 -26.36
C GLY A 511 -4.34 9.35 -27.05
N ASP A 512 -5.55 8.88 -26.78
CA ASP A 512 -6.76 9.61 -27.14
C ASP A 512 -6.90 10.82 -26.18
N SER A 513 -6.59 12.02 -26.68
CA SER A 513 -6.84 13.28 -25.96
C SER A 513 -8.35 13.54 -25.91
N PHE A 514 -8.84 14.21 -24.86
CA PHE A 514 -10.26 14.50 -24.78
C PHE A 514 -10.66 15.48 -25.90
N PRO A 515 -11.87 15.34 -26.50
CA PRO A 515 -12.32 16.26 -27.54
C PRO A 515 -12.31 17.73 -27.12
N GLU A 516 -12.53 18.01 -25.83
CA GLU A 516 -12.48 19.34 -25.21
C GLU A 516 -11.07 19.96 -25.13
N ASP A 517 -10.01 19.17 -25.29
CA ASP A 517 -8.61 19.60 -25.15
C ASP A 517 -8.05 20.29 -26.42
N ARG A 518 -8.92 20.83 -27.27
CA ARG A 518 -8.58 21.40 -28.58
C ARG A 518 -8.91 22.89 -28.66
N ASP A 519 -8.39 23.65 -27.71
CA ASP A 519 -8.57 25.11 -27.64
C ASP A 519 -7.71 25.85 -28.68
N PHE A 520 -6.52 25.31 -29.01
CA PHE A 520 -5.56 25.93 -29.91
C PHE A 520 -5.12 24.99 -31.03
N ALA A 521 -4.91 25.56 -32.22
CA ALA A 521 -4.27 24.86 -33.32
C ALA A 521 -2.75 24.77 -33.11
N ILE A 522 -2.14 23.73 -33.68
CA ILE A 522 -0.69 23.52 -33.63
C ILE A 522 -0.06 24.22 -34.84
N ASP A 523 -0.10 25.55 -34.82
CA ASP A 523 0.54 26.43 -35.80
C ASP A 523 1.24 27.61 -35.09
N THR A 524 2.12 28.30 -35.81
CA THR A 524 2.96 29.35 -35.23
C THR A 524 2.17 30.52 -34.65
N GLU A 525 1.08 30.94 -35.30
CA GLU A 525 0.27 32.09 -34.84
C GLU A 525 -0.46 31.76 -33.55
N SER A 526 -1.16 30.62 -33.54
CA SER A 526 -1.90 30.12 -32.36
C SER A 526 -0.97 29.93 -31.16
N GLN A 527 0.22 29.36 -31.36
CA GLN A 527 1.17 29.14 -30.27
C GLN A 527 1.82 30.44 -29.76
N ILE A 528 2.04 31.44 -30.64
CA ILE A 528 2.52 32.76 -30.21
C ILE A 528 1.46 33.46 -29.35
N SER A 529 0.20 33.47 -29.79
CA SER A 529 -0.91 34.03 -29.04
C SER A 529 -1.06 33.36 -27.67
N ARG A 530 -1.07 32.02 -27.66
CA ARG A 530 -1.20 31.19 -26.46
C ARG A 530 -0.12 31.47 -25.41
N ILE A 531 1.15 31.46 -25.83
CA ILE A 531 2.30 31.48 -24.91
C ILE A 531 2.80 32.89 -24.60
N PHE A 532 2.88 33.77 -25.61
CA PHE A 532 3.52 35.08 -25.47
C PHE A 532 2.53 36.23 -25.33
N LEU A 533 1.34 36.13 -25.96
CA LEU A 533 0.27 37.11 -25.77
C LEU A 533 -0.67 36.75 -24.61
N LEU A 534 -0.44 35.59 -23.99
CA LEU A 534 -1.14 35.10 -22.79
C LEU A 534 -2.63 34.82 -22.98
N ASP A 535 -3.12 34.75 -24.23
CA ASP A 535 -4.52 34.46 -24.53
C ASP A 535 -4.94 33.08 -24.01
N GLY A 536 -3.97 32.16 -23.90
CA GLY A 536 -4.16 30.81 -23.40
C GLY A 536 -4.24 30.69 -21.88
N LEU A 537 -3.97 31.72 -21.08
CA LEU A 537 -4.01 31.59 -19.62
C LEU A 537 -5.44 31.42 -19.10
N ARG A 538 -5.79 30.23 -18.60
CA ARG A 538 -7.09 29.94 -17.99
C ARG A 538 -6.93 29.01 -16.78
N PHE A 539 -7.92 29.00 -15.89
CA PHE A 539 -8.09 27.88 -14.97
C PHE A 539 -8.63 26.69 -15.76
N ASP A 540 -8.09 25.51 -15.53
CA ASP A 540 -8.57 24.33 -16.25
C ASP A 540 -10.00 23.95 -15.85
N SER A 541 -10.55 22.97 -16.57
CA SER A 541 -11.86 22.39 -16.32
C SER A 541 -11.80 20.93 -15.88
N ASN A 542 -10.68 20.49 -15.29
CA ASN A 542 -10.44 19.11 -14.94
C ASN A 542 -11.17 18.69 -13.65
N GLN A 543 -11.35 17.38 -13.50
CA GLN A 543 -11.92 16.82 -12.28
C GLN A 543 -10.99 17.03 -11.08
N PHE A 544 -11.59 17.09 -9.87
CA PHE A 544 -10.87 17.33 -8.62
C PHE A 544 -9.64 16.44 -8.45
N SER A 545 -9.77 15.14 -8.76
CA SER A 545 -8.70 14.14 -8.58
C SER A 545 -7.47 14.40 -9.44
N LEU A 546 -7.67 14.85 -10.69
CA LEU A 546 -6.59 15.18 -11.60
C LEU A 546 -5.85 16.42 -11.07
N ASN A 547 -6.58 17.48 -10.73
CA ASN A 547 -5.98 18.76 -10.37
C ASN A 547 -5.21 18.78 -9.07
N TRP A 548 -5.72 18.15 -8.01
CA TRP A 548 -4.92 18.07 -6.80
C TRP A 548 -3.66 17.21 -7.02
N SER A 549 -3.71 16.20 -7.91
CA SER A 549 -2.58 15.29 -8.16
C SER A 549 -1.38 15.96 -8.84
N HIS A 550 -1.56 17.13 -9.47
CA HIS A 550 -0.47 17.96 -9.95
C HIS A 550 0.53 18.34 -8.85
N VAL A 551 0.13 18.34 -7.57
CA VAL A 551 1.05 18.52 -6.45
C VAL A 551 2.10 17.40 -6.38
N LEU A 552 1.71 16.18 -6.73
CA LEU A 552 2.59 15.00 -6.74
C LEU A 552 3.49 15.01 -7.97
N ALA A 553 3.01 15.52 -9.10
CA ALA A 553 3.85 15.80 -10.26
C ALA A 553 4.93 16.84 -9.91
N GLY A 554 4.53 17.95 -9.26
CA GLY A 554 5.45 18.97 -8.75
C GLY A 554 6.47 18.41 -7.77
N ALA A 555 6.01 17.60 -6.81
CA ALA A 555 6.91 16.92 -5.88
C ALA A 555 7.90 16.01 -6.63
N THR A 556 7.47 15.32 -7.70
CA THR A 556 8.35 14.49 -8.53
C THR A 556 9.40 15.31 -9.26
N TYR A 557 9.02 16.42 -9.88
CA TYR A 557 9.98 17.33 -10.52
C TYR A 557 11.00 17.90 -9.50
N TYR A 558 10.53 18.25 -8.31
CA TYR A 558 11.38 18.67 -7.19
C TYR A 558 12.40 17.59 -6.80
N GLN A 559 12.01 16.31 -6.81
CA GLN A 559 12.90 15.20 -6.47
C GLN A 559 14.11 15.10 -7.39
N PHE A 560 13.98 15.39 -8.69
CA PHE A 560 15.12 15.34 -9.62
C PHE A 560 16.24 16.28 -9.20
N GLY A 561 15.92 17.50 -8.74
CA GLY A 561 16.92 18.40 -8.17
C GLY A 561 17.45 17.91 -6.83
N ARG A 562 16.54 17.66 -5.88
CA ARG A 562 16.90 17.49 -4.48
C ARG A 562 17.70 16.22 -4.21
N THR A 563 17.34 15.11 -4.87
CA THR A 563 18.06 13.83 -4.77
C THR A 563 19.41 13.84 -5.46
N ASN A 564 19.68 14.84 -6.31
CA ASN A 564 20.95 15.08 -6.98
C ASN A 564 21.84 16.11 -6.25
N GLY A 565 21.53 16.41 -4.99
CA GLY A 565 22.31 17.32 -4.15
C GLY A 565 22.11 18.80 -4.48
N GLN A 566 21.07 19.17 -5.23
CA GLN A 566 20.74 20.59 -5.45
C GLN A 566 20.11 21.19 -4.19
N THR A 567 20.17 22.52 -4.07
CA THR A 567 19.47 23.26 -3.01
C THR A 567 17.96 23.12 -3.17
N TRP A 568 17.24 23.34 -2.08
CA TRP A 568 15.78 23.31 -2.09
C TRP A 568 15.20 24.33 -3.10
N PHE A 569 15.80 25.53 -3.19
CA PHE A 569 15.35 26.58 -4.09
C PHE A 569 15.57 26.21 -5.57
N TYR A 570 16.73 25.62 -5.89
CA TYR A 570 16.99 25.14 -7.25
C TYR A 570 16.03 24.00 -7.64
N SER A 571 15.71 23.13 -6.68
CA SER A 571 14.76 22.02 -6.88
C SER A 571 13.32 22.54 -7.08
N TRP A 572 12.95 23.62 -6.39
CA TRP A 572 11.69 24.32 -6.65
C TRP A 572 11.63 24.92 -8.06
N LEU A 573 12.71 25.56 -8.54
CA LEU A 573 12.78 26.05 -9.92
C LEU A 573 12.64 24.92 -10.96
N MET A 574 13.19 23.73 -10.67
CA MET A 574 12.98 22.56 -11.53
C MET A 574 11.51 22.11 -11.56
N SER A 575 10.77 22.25 -10.45
CA SER A 575 9.32 22.00 -10.42
C SER A 575 8.56 22.95 -11.34
N VAL A 576 8.88 24.24 -11.28
CA VAL A 576 8.31 25.27 -12.16
C VAL A 576 8.66 24.98 -13.62
N ALA A 577 9.90 24.62 -13.92
CA ALA A 577 10.33 24.26 -15.27
C ALA A 577 9.61 23.02 -15.82
N GLY A 578 9.36 22.02 -14.97
CA GLY A 578 8.61 20.81 -15.34
C GLY A 578 7.16 21.13 -15.67
N SER A 579 6.49 21.92 -14.82
CA SER A 579 5.14 22.40 -15.09
C SER A 579 5.09 23.22 -16.38
N THR A 580 6.04 24.14 -16.58
CA THR A 580 6.11 24.98 -17.79
C THR A 580 6.31 24.13 -19.05
N TRP A 581 7.15 23.10 -19.00
CA TRP A 581 7.29 22.14 -20.10
C TRP A 581 5.98 21.43 -20.41
N TRP A 582 5.27 20.97 -19.38
CA TRP A 582 3.99 20.27 -19.55
C TRP A 582 2.96 21.14 -20.28
N GLU A 583 2.70 22.35 -19.78
CA GLU A 583 1.72 23.26 -20.40
C GLU A 583 2.10 23.69 -21.83
N ILE A 584 3.40 23.94 -22.06
CA ILE A 584 3.86 24.49 -23.35
C ILE A 584 4.06 23.40 -24.41
N VAL A 585 4.66 22.27 -24.03
CA VAL A 585 5.10 21.20 -24.94
C VAL A 585 4.26 19.93 -24.79
N GLY A 586 3.86 19.58 -23.57
CA GLY A 586 3.01 18.43 -23.28
C GLY A 586 1.61 18.59 -23.88
N GLU A 587 0.98 19.74 -23.60
CA GLU A 587 -0.41 20.06 -23.95
C GLU A 587 -0.48 21.23 -24.96
N PRO A 588 0.08 21.09 -26.18
CA PRO A 588 0.16 22.21 -27.13
C PRO A 588 -1.20 22.65 -27.68
N LYS A 589 -2.25 21.83 -27.48
CA LYS A 589 -3.61 22.08 -27.97
C LYS A 589 -4.52 22.73 -26.93
N GLU A 590 -4.08 22.81 -25.68
CA GLU A 590 -4.91 23.25 -24.54
C GLU A 590 -4.59 24.67 -24.10
N VAL A 591 -5.44 25.24 -23.24
CA VAL A 591 -5.08 26.41 -22.42
C VAL A 591 -3.85 26.14 -21.55
N ILE A 592 -3.16 27.20 -21.13
CA ILE A 592 -2.10 27.12 -20.12
C ILE A 592 -2.76 27.25 -18.75
N SER A 593 -2.77 26.16 -17.99
CA SER A 593 -3.45 26.00 -16.72
C SER A 593 -2.80 26.82 -15.60
N ILE A 594 -3.51 27.84 -15.12
CA ILE A 594 -3.07 28.70 -14.01
C ILE A 594 -3.00 27.89 -12.72
N ASN A 595 -4.00 27.04 -12.45
CA ASN A 595 -4.00 26.20 -11.26
C ASN A 595 -2.83 25.22 -11.25
N ASP A 596 -2.50 24.62 -12.39
CA ASP A 596 -1.43 23.61 -12.43
C ASP A 596 -0.06 24.26 -12.28
N GLN A 597 0.16 25.46 -12.83
CA GLN A 597 1.38 26.21 -12.53
C GLN A 597 1.53 26.53 -11.03
N ILE A 598 0.43 26.89 -10.35
CA ILE A 598 0.44 27.16 -8.90
C ILE A 598 0.67 25.85 -8.11
N ILE A 599 -0.12 24.82 -8.36
CA ILE A 599 -0.11 23.56 -7.60
C ILE A 599 1.16 22.74 -7.88
N THR A 600 1.56 22.60 -9.14
CA THR A 600 2.79 21.88 -9.53
C THR A 600 4.01 22.68 -9.11
N GLY A 601 4.05 23.98 -9.41
CA GLY A 601 5.21 24.83 -9.12
C GLY A 601 5.43 25.00 -7.62
N LEU A 602 4.51 25.66 -6.93
CA LEU A 602 4.65 25.98 -5.50
C LEU A 602 4.37 24.76 -4.61
N GLY A 603 3.39 23.93 -4.96
CA GLY A 603 3.11 22.70 -4.22
C GLY A 603 4.24 21.66 -4.32
N GLY A 604 5.08 21.74 -5.37
CA GLY A 604 6.31 20.97 -5.48
C GLY A 604 7.29 21.22 -4.33
N PHE A 605 7.42 22.45 -3.83
CA PHE A 605 8.22 22.73 -2.63
C PHE A 605 7.54 22.22 -1.36
N ALA A 606 6.25 22.56 -1.17
CA ALA A 606 5.47 22.20 0.02
C ALA A 606 5.44 20.69 0.27
N THR A 607 5.38 19.89 -0.79
CA THR A 607 5.29 18.42 -0.72
C THR A 607 6.63 17.72 -1.01
N GLY A 608 7.42 18.21 -1.96
CA GLY A 608 8.68 17.60 -2.37
C GLY A 608 9.76 17.68 -1.30
N GLU A 609 9.90 18.80 -0.57
CA GLU A 609 10.93 18.89 0.47
C GLU A 609 10.67 17.93 1.64
N PRO A 610 9.44 17.84 2.21
CA PRO A 610 9.14 16.82 3.21
C PRO A 610 9.36 15.41 2.69
N TRP A 611 8.96 15.13 1.45
CA TRP A 611 9.14 13.82 0.82
C TRP A 611 10.62 13.43 0.71
N TYR A 612 11.48 14.37 0.28
CA TYR A 612 12.91 14.18 0.25
C TYR A 612 13.49 13.97 1.64
N ARG A 613 13.24 14.87 2.60
CA ARG A 613 13.88 14.85 3.93
C ARG A 613 13.53 13.59 4.72
N ILE A 614 12.24 13.21 4.72
CA ILE A 614 11.78 12.00 5.41
C ILE A 614 12.34 10.75 4.74
N GLY A 615 12.32 10.68 3.41
CA GLY A 615 12.94 9.58 2.66
C GLY A 615 14.44 9.45 2.93
N HIS A 616 15.15 10.58 2.94
CA HIS A 616 16.58 10.68 3.21
C HIS A 616 16.93 10.27 4.63
N PHE A 617 16.17 10.72 5.63
CA PHE A 617 16.30 10.28 7.02
C PHE A 617 16.14 8.76 7.13
N LEU A 618 15.06 8.21 6.57
CA LEU A 618 14.74 6.78 6.66
C LEU A 618 15.80 5.89 5.98
N CYS A 619 16.42 6.35 4.89
CA CYS A 619 17.51 5.65 4.23
C CYS A 619 18.76 5.52 5.10
N HIS A 620 19.00 6.47 6.01
CA HIS A 620 20.14 6.46 6.94
C HIS A 620 19.85 5.79 8.28
N GLN A 621 18.59 5.45 8.56
CA GLN A 621 18.22 4.78 9.79
C GLN A 621 18.58 3.29 9.80
N ARG A 622 18.99 2.80 10.97
CA ARG A 622 19.25 1.38 11.21
C ARG A 622 17.95 0.65 11.57
N GLY A 623 17.88 -0.64 11.22
CA GLY A 623 16.71 -1.49 11.50
C GLY A 623 15.92 -1.85 10.24
N PHE A 624 15.03 -2.85 10.34
CA PHE A 624 14.27 -3.35 9.20
C PHE A 624 13.20 -2.34 8.75
N LEU A 625 12.36 -1.88 9.68
CA LEU A 625 11.22 -1.00 9.39
C LEU A 625 11.64 0.35 8.77
N PRO A 626 12.61 1.12 9.32
CA PRO A 626 13.04 2.36 8.69
C PRO A 626 13.62 2.16 7.30
N ARG A 627 14.39 1.07 7.08
CA ARG A 627 14.92 0.75 5.75
C ARG A 627 13.84 0.41 4.72
N ALA A 628 12.73 -0.18 5.18
CA ALA A 628 11.54 -0.48 4.36
C ALA A 628 10.80 0.81 4.03
N LEU A 629 10.53 1.63 5.04
CA LEU A 629 9.92 2.94 4.85
C LEU A 629 10.83 3.89 4.06
N GLY A 630 12.14 3.66 3.96
CA GLY A 630 13.01 4.41 3.05
C GLY A 630 12.61 4.29 1.58
N PHE A 631 11.80 3.28 1.20
CA PHE A 631 11.20 3.20 -0.15
C PHE A 631 10.02 4.14 -0.35
N LEU A 632 9.56 4.84 0.69
CA LEU A 632 8.65 5.96 0.52
C LEU A 632 9.21 6.97 -0.50
N ASN A 633 10.54 7.08 -0.62
CA ASN A 633 11.19 7.88 -1.66
C ASN A 633 12.22 7.05 -2.45
N PRO A 634 11.81 6.37 -3.53
CA PRO A 634 12.70 5.52 -4.30
C PRO A 634 13.81 6.30 -5.01
N ALA A 635 13.56 7.56 -5.40
CA ALA A 635 14.53 8.41 -6.07
C ALA A 635 15.80 8.62 -5.21
N VAL A 636 15.64 8.87 -3.90
CA VAL A 636 16.76 8.95 -2.95
C VAL A 636 17.60 7.67 -2.99
N LYS A 637 16.96 6.51 -2.92
CA LYS A 637 17.68 5.21 -2.91
C LYS A 637 18.42 4.95 -4.21
N ILE A 638 17.77 5.20 -5.35
CA ILE A 638 18.38 4.98 -6.68
C ILE A 638 19.59 5.89 -6.82
N ASN A 639 19.46 7.18 -6.49
CA ASN A 639 20.55 8.14 -6.63
C ASN A 639 21.69 7.87 -5.65
N HIS A 640 21.40 7.49 -4.40
CA HIS A 640 22.43 7.02 -3.46
C HIS A 640 23.13 5.75 -3.95
N TRP A 641 22.40 4.83 -4.59
CA TRP A 641 23.00 3.63 -5.17
C TRP A 641 23.92 3.97 -6.36
N LEU A 642 23.53 4.90 -7.23
CA LEU A 642 24.40 5.44 -8.28
C LEU A 642 25.64 6.12 -7.69
N ASP A 643 25.45 6.82 -6.57
CA ASP A 643 26.46 7.60 -5.88
C ASP A 643 27.26 6.81 -4.85
N ARG A 644 27.10 5.48 -4.75
CA ARG A 644 27.77 4.63 -3.75
C ARG A 644 29.30 4.65 -3.77
N ARG A 645 29.90 5.24 -4.80
CA ARG A 645 31.35 5.42 -4.95
C ARG A 645 31.82 6.84 -4.61
N ASP A 646 30.89 7.75 -4.38
CA ASP A 646 31.13 9.14 -4.05
C ASP A 646 31.08 9.31 -2.52
N PRO A 647 32.22 9.59 -1.85
CA PRO A 647 32.26 9.78 -0.40
C PRO A 647 31.35 10.92 0.08
N ALA A 648 31.05 11.90 -0.76
CA ALA A 648 30.13 12.99 -0.41
C ALA A 648 28.69 12.48 -0.24
N ALA A 649 28.31 11.39 -0.91
CA ALA A 649 26.98 10.80 -0.80
C ALA A 649 26.77 10.05 0.54
N GLU A 650 27.82 9.81 1.32
CA GLU A 650 27.73 9.26 2.67
C GLU A 650 27.55 10.33 3.75
N THR A 651 27.71 11.62 3.41
CA THR A 651 27.56 12.70 4.38
C THR A 651 26.08 12.96 4.71
N TYR A 652 25.69 12.62 5.93
CA TYR A 652 24.34 12.83 6.45
C TYR A 652 24.36 13.51 7.81
N VAL A 653 23.68 14.65 7.91
CA VAL A 653 23.47 15.35 9.18
C VAL A 653 22.14 14.89 9.77
N ALA A 654 22.20 14.27 10.94
CA ALA A 654 20.99 13.81 11.63
C ALA A 654 20.16 15.00 12.17
N PRO A 655 18.82 14.91 12.13
CA PRO A 655 17.94 15.92 12.73
C PRO A 655 18.19 16.04 14.23
N GLY A 656 17.97 17.25 14.78
CA GLY A 656 18.00 17.45 16.22
C GLY A 656 16.81 16.81 16.94
N TRP A 657 15.66 16.75 16.26
CA TRP A 657 14.50 16.01 16.74
C TRP A 657 13.71 15.39 15.59
N HIS A 658 13.11 14.24 15.85
CA HIS A 658 12.22 13.56 14.92
C HIS A 658 11.14 12.78 15.66
N GLU A 659 10.06 12.50 14.95
CA GLU A 659 9.01 11.60 15.38
C GLU A 659 8.42 10.88 14.16
N MET A 660 8.43 9.55 14.18
CA MET A 660 7.73 8.71 13.21
C MET A 660 6.68 7.89 13.95
N ARG A 661 5.40 8.16 13.70
CA ARG A 661 4.26 7.48 14.33
C ARG A 661 3.45 6.74 13.27
N LEU A 662 3.34 5.42 13.42
CA LEU A 662 2.37 4.60 12.70
C LEU A 662 1.21 4.31 13.65
N PHE A 663 -0.03 4.41 13.21
CA PHE A 663 -1.17 4.13 14.07
C PHE A 663 -2.28 3.38 13.35
N ALA A 664 -3.03 2.60 14.11
CA ALA A 664 -4.23 1.91 13.67
C ALA A 664 -5.24 1.79 14.83
N GLY A 665 -6.53 1.84 14.52
CA GLY A 665 -7.60 1.87 15.51
C GLY A 665 -8.99 1.89 14.88
N ALA A 666 -9.96 2.32 15.67
CA ALA A 666 -11.32 2.55 15.24
C ALA A 666 -11.65 4.05 15.32
N ARG A 667 -12.47 4.51 14.37
CA ARG A 667 -13.07 5.85 14.37
C ARG A 667 -14.58 5.72 14.40
N ARG A 668 -15.23 6.36 15.35
CA ARG A 668 -16.69 6.54 15.35
C ARG A 668 -17.02 7.96 14.91
N ILE A 669 -17.78 8.11 13.84
CA ILE A 669 -18.22 9.39 13.29
C ILE A 669 -19.71 9.60 13.55
N ALA A 670 -20.06 10.81 13.98
CA ALA A 670 -21.43 11.29 14.06
C ALA A 670 -21.54 12.61 13.28
N ALA A 671 -22.46 12.66 12.32
CA ALA A 671 -22.75 13.82 11.49
C ALA A 671 -24.25 14.12 11.58
N GLY A 672 -24.62 15.40 11.60
CA GLY A 672 -26.05 15.79 11.72
C GLY A 672 -26.91 15.12 10.66
N GLY A 673 -27.99 14.46 11.08
CA GLY A 673 -28.96 13.80 10.19
C GLY A 673 -28.58 12.39 9.70
N LEU A 674 -27.40 11.85 10.08
CA LEU A 674 -26.97 10.50 9.70
C LEU A 674 -26.75 9.62 10.94
N ALA A 675 -27.03 8.31 10.81
CA ALA A 675 -26.72 7.35 11.86
C ALA A 675 -25.21 7.32 12.13
N PRO A 676 -24.76 7.25 13.39
CA PRO A 676 -23.34 7.12 13.70
C PRO A 676 -22.74 5.87 13.07
N ALA A 677 -21.55 5.99 12.52
CA ALA A 677 -20.86 4.89 11.87
C ALA A 677 -19.48 4.66 12.49
N THR A 678 -18.99 3.43 12.39
CA THR A 678 -17.67 3.03 12.86
C THR A 678 -16.83 2.58 11.69
N ASP A 679 -15.64 3.16 11.57
CA ASP A 679 -14.69 2.89 10.52
C ASP A 679 -13.39 2.32 11.13
N VAL A 680 -12.67 1.52 10.36
CA VAL A 680 -11.27 1.18 10.66
C VAL A 680 -10.42 2.40 10.31
N TYR A 681 -9.55 2.81 11.21
CA TYR A 681 -8.74 4.01 11.08
C TYR A 681 -7.26 3.68 11.15
N PHE A 682 -6.44 4.20 10.23
CA PHE A 682 -5.00 4.00 10.26
C PHE A 682 -4.27 5.14 9.56
N GLY A 683 -2.98 5.27 9.85
CA GLY A 683 -2.17 6.33 9.26
C GLY A 683 -0.72 6.37 9.70
N LEU A 684 -0.03 7.38 9.19
CA LEU A 684 1.37 7.70 9.39
C LEU A 684 1.49 9.20 9.69
N GLU A 685 2.22 9.54 10.74
CA GLU A 685 2.71 10.90 11.01
C GLU A 685 4.24 10.86 11.07
N ALA A 686 4.89 11.72 10.30
CA ALA A 686 6.33 11.85 10.24
C ALA A 686 6.69 13.32 10.39
N CYS A 687 7.52 13.67 11.38
CA CYS A 687 7.98 15.04 11.59
C CYS A 687 9.48 15.04 11.86
N LEU A 688 10.21 15.88 11.13
CA LEU A 688 11.64 16.11 11.29
C LEU A 688 11.88 17.58 11.64
N LEU A 689 12.80 17.81 12.57
CA LEU A 689 13.32 19.12 12.93
C LEU A 689 14.85 19.11 12.76
N ASP A 690 15.29 19.60 11.60
CA ASP A 690 16.68 19.59 11.09
C ASP A 690 17.53 20.73 11.70
N LEU A 691 17.43 20.91 13.01
CA LEU A 691 18.27 21.80 13.81
C LEU A 691 19.08 20.95 14.79
N PRO A 692 20.32 20.52 14.47
CA PRO A 692 21.09 19.58 15.28
C PRO A 692 21.24 19.96 16.77
N GLU A 693 21.26 21.26 17.04
CA GLU A 693 21.31 21.86 18.38
C GLU A 693 20.00 21.78 19.17
N TYR A 694 18.87 21.50 18.52
CA TYR A 694 17.55 21.57 19.15
C TYR A 694 17.43 20.65 20.37
N GLY A 695 16.93 21.21 21.47
CA GLY A 695 16.72 20.48 22.72
C GLY A 695 18.00 20.12 23.49
N ARG A 696 19.18 20.54 23.02
CA ARG A 696 20.46 20.34 23.72
C ARG A 696 20.76 21.52 24.67
N PRO A 697 21.41 21.28 25.83
CA PRO A 697 21.89 22.35 26.70
C PRO A 697 22.79 23.35 25.96
N GLY A 698 22.60 24.64 26.21
CA GLY A 698 23.36 25.72 25.59
C GLY A 698 22.47 26.90 25.17
N ALA A 699 23.13 28.00 24.81
CA ALA A 699 22.50 29.16 24.19
C ALA A 699 22.86 29.20 22.70
N VAL A 700 21.85 29.28 21.84
CA VAL A 700 22.02 29.38 20.38
C VAL A 700 21.18 30.54 19.87
N ARG A 701 21.73 31.32 18.95
CA ARG A 701 20.99 32.33 18.19
C ARG A 701 21.53 32.36 16.77
N ARG A 702 20.73 31.95 15.79
CA ARG A 702 21.14 31.99 14.38
C ARG A 702 19.98 32.22 13.41
N ALA A 703 20.32 32.71 12.23
CA ALA A 703 19.43 32.66 11.08
C ALA A 703 19.44 31.24 10.47
N VAL A 704 18.33 30.86 9.85
CA VAL A 704 18.13 29.57 9.20
C VAL A 704 17.57 29.83 7.80
N ASP A 705 18.32 29.47 6.77
CA ASP A 705 18.01 29.68 5.35
C ASP A 705 17.62 28.39 4.61
N GLU A 706 17.94 27.24 5.21
CA GLU A 706 17.56 25.91 4.76
C GLU A 706 16.25 25.44 5.42
N PRO A 707 15.47 24.57 4.75
CA PRO A 707 14.32 23.92 5.35
C PRO A 707 14.73 23.16 6.62
N TYR A 708 14.07 23.50 7.73
CA TYR A 708 14.40 22.98 9.05
C TYR A 708 13.24 22.22 9.71
N VAL A 709 12.01 22.35 9.18
CA VAL A 709 10.89 21.47 9.52
C VAL A 709 10.42 20.76 8.27
N SER A 710 10.12 19.47 8.40
CA SER A 710 9.52 18.66 7.36
C SER A 710 8.54 17.68 7.98
N GLU A 711 7.27 17.76 7.59
CA GLU A 711 6.20 16.95 8.14
C GLU A 711 5.36 16.34 7.01
N ILE A 712 5.01 15.06 7.17
CA ILE A 712 4.05 14.33 6.34
C ILE A 712 3.07 13.65 7.27
N THR A 713 1.78 13.88 7.03
CA THR A 713 0.70 13.19 7.72
C THR A 713 -0.21 12.54 6.69
N PHE A 714 -0.51 11.27 6.88
CA PHE A 714 -1.48 10.54 6.09
C PHE A 714 -2.39 9.77 7.04
N ASP A 715 -3.70 9.94 6.90
CA ASP A 715 -4.69 9.17 7.64
C ASP A 715 -5.87 8.77 6.74
N MET A 716 -6.38 7.57 7.01
CA MET A 716 -7.51 7.00 6.28
C MET A 716 -8.47 6.34 7.25
N ALA A 717 -9.76 6.53 6.98
CA ALA A 717 -10.84 5.76 7.56
C ALA A 717 -11.51 4.91 6.48
N ALA A 718 -11.66 3.61 6.74
CA ALA A 718 -12.23 2.65 5.81
C ALA A 718 -13.38 1.88 6.43
N ARG A 719 -14.41 1.59 5.63
CA ARG A 719 -15.60 0.83 6.03
C ARG A 719 -16.09 -0.01 4.87
N GLY A 720 -16.39 -1.28 5.15
CA GLY A 720 -16.92 -2.20 4.13
C GLY A 720 -16.03 -2.36 2.90
N GLY A 721 -14.71 -2.26 3.06
CA GLY A 721 -13.75 -2.34 1.94
C GLY A 721 -13.49 -1.01 1.21
N HIS A 722 -14.23 0.06 1.52
CA HIS A 722 -14.06 1.35 0.86
C HIS A 722 -13.36 2.37 1.76
N ALA A 723 -12.56 3.26 1.17
CA ALA A 723 -12.05 4.46 1.85
C ALA A 723 -13.18 5.48 2.03
N GLU A 724 -13.64 5.68 3.26
CA GLU A 724 -14.71 6.62 3.60
C GLU A 724 -14.18 8.06 3.70
N GLU A 725 -12.96 8.21 4.19
CA GLU A 725 -12.29 9.50 4.30
C GLU A 725 -10.77 9.32 4.21
N THR A 726 -10.14 10.15 3.39
CA THR A 726 -8.69 10.19 3.21
C THR A 726 -8.18 11.59 3.48
N ARG A 727 -7.10 11.67 4.24
CA ARG A 727 -6.37 12.90 4.51
C ARG A 727 -4.90 12.71 4.23
N PHE A 728 -4.33 13.68 3.55
CA PHE A 728 -2.91 13.77 3.30
C PHE A 728 -2.49 15.21 3.49
N ALA A 729 -1.44 15.45 4.28
CA ALA A 729 -0.89 16.78 4.40
C ALA A 729 0.63 16.75 4.49
N THR A 730 1.25 17.79 3.94
CA THR A 730 2.68 18.01 3.98
C THR A 730 2.96 19.42 4.46
N ARG A 731 4.08 19.60 5.15
CA ARG A 731 4.46 20.90 5.69
C ARG A 731 5.96 21.05 5.74
N THR A 732 6.44 22.19 5.28
CA THR A 732 7.84 22.59 5.35
C THR A 732 7.98 24.00 5.88
N VAL A 733 9.07 24.27 6.60
CA VAL A 733 9.37 25.61 7.12
C VAL A 733 10.83 25.93 6.82
N THR A 734 11.04 27.11 6.24
CA THR A 734 12.35 27.65 5.84
C THR A 734 12.47 29.10 6.31
N TRP A 735 13.56 29.78 5.95
CA TRP A 735 13.81 31.21 6.17
C TRP A 735 13.30 31.73 7.52
N GLY A 736 14.10 31.56 8.56
CA GLY A 736 13.72 31.90 9.91
C GLY A 736 14.86 32.28 10.84
N ARG A 737 14.50 32.50 12.09
CA ARG A 737 15.41 32.78 13.19
C ARG A 737 15.18 31.77 14.30
N HIS A 738 16.26 31.08 14.68
CA HIS A 738 16.27 30.12 15.77
C HIS A 738 16.96 30.72 17.00
N ILE A 739 16.30 30.62 18.15
CA ILE A 739 16.77 31.08 19.45
C ILE A 739 16.53 29.97 20.47
N GLN A 740 17.59 29.51 21.12
CA GLN A 740 17.49 28.50 22.17
C GLN A 740 18.29 28.94 23.39
N ARG A 741 17.75 28.66 24.58
CA ARG A 741 18.45 28.80 25.85
C ARG A 741 18.00 27.68 26.77
N ILE A 742 18.84 26.66 26.92
CA ILE A 742 18.58 25.48 27.75
C ILE A 742 19.73 25.32 28.73
N GLY A 743 19.43 25.26 30.03
CA GLY A 743 20.42 25.09 31.09
C GLY A 743 21.00 23.67 31.12
N ALA A 744 22.04 23.45 31.91
CA ALA A 744 22.66 22.13 32.09
C ALA A 744 21.69 21.08 32.67
N THR A 745 20.66 21.51 33.41
CA THR A 745 19.59 20.65 33.94
C THR A 745 18.58 20.20 32.87
N GLY A 746 18.67 20.74 31.65
CA GLY A 746 17.73 20.50 30.56
C GLY A 746 16.50 21.42 30.58
N ASP A 747 16.40 22.34 31.54
CA ASP A 747 15.30 23.30 31.63
C ASP A 747 15.58 24.52 30.74
N GLY A 748 14.55 25.04 30.06
CA GLY A 748 14.69 26.21 29.20
C GLY A 748 13.71 26.24 28.04
N TYR A 749 14.06 26.93 26.96
CA TYR A 749 13.19 27.05 25.79
C TYR A 749 13.97 27.03 24.47
N SER A 750 13.24 26.70 23.40
CA SER A 750 13.65 26.77 22.01
C SER A 750 12.54 27.45 21.22
N LEU A 751 12.85 28.53 20.52
CA LEU A 751 11.92 29.33 19.74
C LEU A 751 12.44 29.44 18.32
N THR A 752 11.58 29.14 17.36
CA THR A 752 11.85 29.38 15.94
C THR A 752 10.71 30.17 15.32
N VAL A 753 11.06 31.22 14.57
CA VAL A 753 10.10 31.99 13.76
C VAL A 753 10.57 31.93 12.32
N GLY A 754 9.72 31.47 11.39
CA GLY A 754 10.11 31.31 9.99
C GLY A 754 8.93 31.39 9.03
N LEU A 755 9.21 31.08 7.76
CA LEU A 755 8.22 31.05 6.68
C LEU A 755 7.83 29.61 6.36
N GLY A 756 6.56 29.28 6.54
CA GLY A 756 6.00 27.96 6.26
C GLY A 756 5.27 27.90 4.93
N SER A 757 5.28 26.72 4.31
CA SER A 757 4.43 26.34 3.19
C SER A 757 3.94 24.91 3.41
N SER A 758 2.69 24.63 3.05
CA SER A 758 2.07 23.33 3.29
C SER A 758 1.00 22.99 2.24
N PHE A 759 0.71 21.70 2.11
CA PHE A 759 -0.39 21.21 1.30
C PHE A 759 -1.31 20.33 2.16
N GLU A 760 -2.63 20.52 2.05
CA GLU A 760 -3.66 19.68 2.71
C GLU A 760 -4.61 19.13 1.64
N LEU A 761 -4.76 17.81 1.59
CA LEU A 761 -5.79 17.10 0.87
C LEU A 761 -6.74 16.43 1.87
N PHE A 762 -8.02 16.65 1.67
CA PHE A 762 -9.12 15.99 2.38
C PHE A 762 -10.16 15.56 1.35
N LYS A 763 -10.57 14.29 1.40
CA LYS A 763 -11.61 13.77 0.50
C LYS A 763 -12.49 12.78 1.24
N LYS A 764 -13.81 12.91 1.09
CA LYS A 764 -14.78 11.88 1.44
C LYS A 764 -15.08 10.97 0.26
N ARG A 765 -15.56 9.76 0.56
CA ARG A 765 -16.02 8.82 -0.46
C ARG A 765 -17.12 9.46 -1.32
N PRO A 766 -16.94 9.57 -2.64
CA PRO A 766 -18.02 10.02 -3.53
C PRO A 766 -19.16 9.02 -3.50
N LEU A 767 -20.40 9.53 -3.50
CA LEU A 767 -21.61 8.72 -3.48
C LEU A 767 -22.34 8.69 -4.82
N ALA A 768 -22.19 9.74 -5.62
CA ALA A 768 -22.73 9.85 -6.97
C ALA A 768 -21.68 9.46 -8.01
N GLU A 769 -22.12 8.90 -9.13
CA GLU A 769 -21.26 8.44 -10.21
C GLU A 769 -20.43 9.60 -10.82
N TYR A 770 -21.07 10.74 -11.08
CA TYR A 770 -20.43 11.96 -11.58
C TYR A 770 -19.45 12.62 -10.59
N ASP A 771 -19.54 12.28 -9.29
CA ASP A 771 -18.60 12.74 -8.26
C ASP A 771 -17.37 11.81 -8.17
N ALA A 772 -17.54 10.55 -8.59
CA ALA A 772 -16.53 9.50 -8.52
C ALA A 772 -15.68 9.39 -9.79
N HIS A 773 -16.25 9.71 -10.96
CA HIS A 773 -15.65 9.46 -12.26
C HIS A 773 -15.54 10.75 -13.10
N PRO A 774 -14.53 10.84 -13.99
CA PRO A 774 -14.41 11.96 -14.91
C PRO A 774 -15.64 12.01 -15.82
N VAL A 775 -16.24 13.20 -15.90
CA VAL A 775 -17.30 13.50 -16.85
C VAL A 775 -16.71 14.47 -17.87
N PRO A 776 -16.40 14.01 -19.08
CA PRO A 776 -15.85 14.86 -20.13
C PRO A 776 -16.62 16.16 -20.27
N VAL A 777 -15.91 17.28 -20.34
CA VAL A 777 -16.53 18.60 -20.30
C VAL A 777 -17.12 18.91 -21.67
N ARG A 778 -18.33 19.50 -21.68
CA ARG A 778 -19.15 19.78 -22.87
C ARG A 778 -19.54 18.56 -23.71
N THR A 779 -19.19 17.36 -23.29
CA THR A 779 -19.61 16.11 -23.92
C THR A 779 -20.35 15.25 -22.90
N ASP A 780 -21.30 14.44 -23.36
CA ASP A 780 -22.00 13.46 -22.53
C ASP A 780 -22.68 14.02 -21.25
N LEU A 781 -23.43 15.12 -21.39
CA LEU A 781 -24.18 15.75 -20.28
C LEU A 781 -25.15 14.80 -19.56
N ALA A 782 -25.58 13.70 -20.21
CA ALA A 782 -26.43 12.69 -19.61
C ALA A 782 -25.78 12.04 -18.37
N LYS A 783 -24.45 11.88 -18.35
CA LYS A 783 -23.72 11.36 -17.18
C LYS A 783 -23.81 12.25 -15.95
N LEU A 784 -24.12 13.53 -16.13
CA LEU A 784 -24.33 14.43 -15.00
C LEU A 784 -25.66 14.17 -14.28
N ARG A 785 -26.63 13.42 -14.83
CA ARG A 785 -27.96 13.20 -14.22
C ARG A 785 -28.61 14.52 -13.77
N LEU A 786 -28.81 15.43 -14.72
CA LEU A 786 -29.33 16.78 -14.48
C LEU A 786 -30.75 16.79 -13.89
N GLU A 787 -31.48 15.68 -14.03
CA GLU A 787 -32.82 15.45 -13.51
C GLU A 787 -32.88 15.25 -11.98
N GLU A 788 -31.76 14.97 -11.31
CA GLU A 788 -31.69 14.76 -9.86
C GLU A 788 -30.94 15.92 -9.15
N PRO A 789 -31.31 16.26 -7.90
CA PRO A 789 -30.50 17.16 -7.07
C PRO A 789 -29.06 16.69 -6.93
N ARG A 790 -28.13 17.64 -6.88
CA ARG A 790 -26.70 17.32 -6.78
C ARG A 790 -26.31 16.76 -5.43
N ARG A 791 -25.35 15.83 -5.48
CA ARG A 791 -24.86 15.08 -4.34
C ARG A 791 -23.34 14.97 -4.36
N PHE A 792 -22.65 16.10 -4.48
CA PHE A 792 -21.20 16.16 -4.34
C PHE A 792 -20.79 15.98 -2.87
N THR A 793 -19.76 15.17 -2.65
CA THR A 793 -19.24 14.89 -1.31
C THR A 793 -18.11 15.85 -0.93
N ASP A 794 -17.95 16.10 0.38
CA ASP A 794 -16.98 17.09 0.85
C ASP A 794 -15.55 16.67 0.49
N LYS A 795 -14.84 17.61 -0.13
CA LYS A 795 -13.48 17.46 -0.65
C LYS A 795 -12.78 18.81 -0.67
N LEU A 796 -11.48 18.79 -0.50
CA LEU A 796 -10.69 19.99 -0.29
C LEU A 796 -9.23 19.68 -0.62
N ALA A 797 -8.61 20.48 -1.47
CA ALA A 797 -7.17 20.49 -1.65
C ALA A 797 -6.67 21.93 -1.49
N LEU A 798 -5.83 22.18 -0.50
CA LEU A 798 -5.32 23.51 -0.16
C LEU A 798 -3.81 23.53 -0.29
N LEU A 799 -3.31 24.49 -1.06
CA LEU A 799 -1.94 24.93 -1.01
C LEU A 799 -1.85 26.17 -0.12
N HIS A 800 -1.27 26.01 1.05
CA HIS A 800 -0.86 27.10 1.93
C HIS A 800 0.44 27.69 1.36
N VAL A 801 0.29 28.70 0.50
CA VAL A 801 1.36 29.23 -0.36
C VAL A 801 2.57 29.65 0.47
N ALA A 802 2.35 30.56 1.41
CA ALA A 802 3.36 31.03 2.35
C ALA A 802 2.70 31.70 3.56
N GLY A 803 3.35 31.61 4.72
CA GLY A 803 3.03 32.47 5.85
C GLY A 803 3.85 32.22 7.10
N PRO A 804 3.70 33.07 8.14
CA PRO A 804 4.54 33.01 9.33
C PRO A 804 4.26 31.78 10.17
N VAL A 805 5.32 31.15 10.65
CA VAL A 805 5.28 30.04 11.60
C VAL A 805 6.04 30.41 12.86
N VAL A 806 5.42 30.23 14.01
CA VAL A 806 6.04 30.35 15.34
C VAL A 806 6.04 28.97 15.99
N ASP A 807 7.22 28.46 16.33
CA ASP A 807 7.42 27.17 16.99
C ASP A 807 8.19 27.37 18.30
N LEU A 808 7.47 27.27 19.43
CA LEU A 808 8.01 27.42 20.77
C LEU A 808 7.97 26.08 21.49
N THR A 809 9.12 25.63 21.99
CA THR A 809 9.21 24.48 22.88
C THR A 809 9.79 24.88 24.22
N VAL A 810 9.08 24.56 25.30
CA VAL A 810 9.51 24.75 26.68
C VAL A 810 9.87 23.39 27.28
N PHE A 811 11.03 23.33 27.94
CA PHE A 811 11.56 22.16 28.62
C PHE A 811 11.62 22.43 30.12
N SER A 812 11.05 21.54 30.93
CA SER A 812 11.09 21.67 32.40
C SER A 812 10.92 20.32 33.09
N ARG A 813 11.89 19.86 33.89
CA ARG A 813 11.76 18.66 34.76
C ARG A 813 11.20 17.41 34.06
N GLY A 814 11.63 17.15 32.81
CA GLY A 814 11.16 16.02 31.99
C GLY A 814 9.79 16.22 31.31
N LEU A 815 9.23 17.42 31.41
CA LEU A 815 8.11 17.91 30.60
C LEU A 815 8.64 18.62 29.36
N ARG A 816 8.02 18.34 28.21
CA ARG A 816 8.24 19.06 26.97
C ARG A 816 6.90 19.57 26.45
N LEU A 817 6.73 20.88 26.38
CA LEU A 817 5.55 21.53 25.83
C LEU A 817 5.95 22.25 24.54
N ARG A 818 5.50 21.76 23.40
CA ARG A 818 5.69 22.38 22.10
C ARG A 818 4.39 23.01 21.62
N THR A 819 4.44 24.28 21.27
CA THR A 819 3.34 25.07 20.72
C THR A 819 3.77 25.60 19.37
N THR A 820 3.01 25.26 18.33
CA THR A 820 3.23 25.73 16.97
C THR A 820 2.00 26.52 16.54
N VAL A 821 2.21 27.73 16.03
CA VAL A 821 1.15 28.57 15.46
C VAL A 821 1.58 28.98 14.06
N GLU A 822 0.67 28.88 13.11
CA GLU A 822 0.89 29.28 11.73
C GLU A 822 -0.32 29.97 11.15
N ALA A 823 -0.06 30.89 10.21
CA ALA A 823 -1.06 31.51 9.37
C ALA A 823 -0.56 31.49 7.93
N SER A 824 -1.46 31.37 6.96
CA SER A 824 -1.08 31.27 5.55
C SER A 824 -2.07 31.97 4.63
N LEU A 825 -1.56 32.41 3.48
CA LEU A 825 -2.38 32.66 2.29
C LEU A 825 -2.59 31.35 1.55
N ASP A 826 -3.82 31.11 1.14
CA ASP A 826 -4.22 29.82 0.56
C ASP A 826 -4.70 29.99 -0.87
N PHE A 827 -4.29 29.06 -1.72
CA PHE A 827 -4.94 28.73 -2.98
C PHE A 827 -5.53 27.33 -2.85
N GLY A 828 -6.78 27.12 -3.28
CA GLY A 828 -7.45 25.87 -3.01
C GLY A 828 -8.47 25.43 -4.04
N LEU A 829 -8.65 24.12 -4.14
CA LEU A 829 -9.80 23.47 -4.74
C LEU A 829 -10.77 23.17 -3.62
N VAL A 830 -11.87 23.92 -3.56
CA VAL A 830 -12.77 23.93 -2.42
C VAL A 830 -14.13 23.42 -2.85
N ASN A 831 -14.61 22.34 -2.22
CA ASN A 831 -15.98 21.87 -2.42
C ASN A 831 -16.99 22.95 -2.06
N ALA A 832 -17.93 23.23 -2.97
CA ALA A 832 -19.01 24.17 -2.79
C ALA A 832 -20.10 23.54 -1.90
N LEU A 833 -20.00 23.72 -0.58
CA LEU A 833 -20.89 23.03 0.37
C LEU A 833 -22.38 23.35 0.14
N ALA A 834 -22.68 24.59 -0.25
CA ALA A 834 -24.05 25.04 -0.49
C ALA A 834 -24.65 24.55 -1.82
N LEU A 835 -23.83 23.99 -2.73
CA LEU A 835 -24.27 23.62 -4.08
C LEU A 835 -25.36 22.55 -4.07
N ASN A 836 -25.20 21.50 -3.26
CA ASN A 836 -26.20 20.43 -3.18
C ASN A 836 -27.57 20.98 -2.74
N GLY A 837 -27.59 21.87 -1.75
CA GLY A 837 -28.81 22.53 -1.30
C GLY A 837 -29.39 23.49 -2.35
N TYR A 838 -28.54 24.27 -3.01
CA TYR A 838 -28.93 25.19 -4.08
C TYR A 838 -29.60 24.45 -5.25
N SER A 839 -29.05 23.29 -5.63
CA SER A 839 -29.56 22.47 -6.74
C SER A 839 -30.91 21.78 -6.50
N LEU A 840 -31.49 21.88 -5.30
CA LEU A 840 -32.82 21.35 -5.02
C LEU A 840 -33.91 22.16 -5.74
N ASP A 841 -33.72 23.48 -5.79
CA ASP A 841 -34.74 24.41 -6.27
C ASP A 841 -34.25 25.29 -7.45
N HIS A 842 -32.98 25.15 -7.85
CA HIS A 842 -32.37 25.96 -8.91
C HIS A 842 -31.68 25.10 -9.96
N ASP A 843 -31.83 25.51 -11.23
CA ASP A 843 -30.95 25.02 -12.29
C ASP A 843 -29.52 25.54 -12.05
N ILE A 844 -28.57 24.62 -12.17
CA ILE A 844 -27.15 24.88 -12.00
C ILE A 844 -26.42 24.98 -13.35
N ALA A 845 -27.11 24.77 -14.46
CA ALA A 845 -26.57 25.01 -15.78
C ALA A 845 -26.08 26.47 -15.90
N GLY A 846 -24.89 26.64 -16.48
CA GLY A 846 -24.26 27.95 -16.62
C GLY A 846 -23.51 28.46 -15.38
N LEU A 847 -23.50 27.71 -14.27
CA LEU A 847 -22.49 27.93 -13.22
C LEU A 847 -21.07 27.68 -13.79
N LYS A 848 -20.06 28.21 -13.08
CA LYS A 848 -18.63 27.95 -13.35
C LYS A 848 -18.37 26.47 -13.66
N THR A 849 -17.50 26.20 -14.63
CA THR A 849 -17.35 24.86 -15.22
C THR A 849 -17.08 23.78 -14.17
N THR A 850 -16.07 23.97 -13.31
CA THR A 850 -15.70 22.99 -12.27
C THR A 850 -16.76 22.84 -11.17
N VAL A 851 -17.56 23.87 -10.91
CA VAL A 851 -18.68 23.81 -9.96
C VAL A 851 -19.80 22.96 -10.54
N PHE A 852 -20.17 23.20 -11.80
CA PHE A 852 -21.25 22.49 -12.47
C PHE A 852 -20.93 20.99 -12.65
N TYR A 853 -19.72 20.66 -13.13
CA TYR A 853 -19.34 19.27 -13.39
C TYR A 853 -18.88 18.53 -12.13
N TYR A 854 -18.15 19.18 -11.24
CA TYR A 854 -17.40 18.50 -10.18
C TYR A 854 -17.64 19.04 -8.77
N GLY A 855 -18.49 20.05 -8.60
CA GLY A 855 -18.91 20.55 -7.29
C GLY A 855 -17.82 21.26 -6.47
N TYR A 856 -16.72 21.65 -7.08
CA TYR A 856 -15.67 22.43 -6.43
C TYR A 856 -15.34 23.69 -7.24
N TYR A 857 -14.74 24.68 -6.59
CA TYR A 857 -14.24 25.89 -7.24
C TYR A 857 -12.78 26.15 -6.87
N TYR A 858 -12.09 26.93 -7.70
CA TYR A 858 -10.80 27.52 -7.35
C TYR A 858 -11.00 28.71 -6.42
N GLY A 859 -10.40 28.64 -5.24
CA GLY A 859 -10.60 29.61 -4.17
C GLY A 859 -9.30 30.25 -3.70
N LEU A 860 -9.40 31.52 -3.32
CA LEU A 860 -8.37 32.26 -2.59
C LEU A 860 -8.85 32.54 -1.17
N GLY A 861 -7.95 32.47 -0.21
CA GLY A 861 -8.31 32.69 1.18
C GLY A 861 -7.11 32.65 2.12
N GLY A 862 -7.39 32.31 3.37
CA GLY A 862 -6.35 32.13 4.36
C GLY A 862 -6.76 31.19 5.47
N SER A 863 -5.74 30.59 6.09
CA SER A 863 -5.89 29.64 7.19
C SER A 863 -5.04 30.05 8.38
N VAL A 864 -5.50 29.68 9.56
CA VAL A 864 -4.75 29.76 10.82
C VAL A 864 -4.82 28.41 11.52
N SER A 865 -3.69 27.97 12.05
CA SER A 865 -3.53 26.68 12.72
C SER A 865 -2.70 26.86 13.99
N ALA A 866 -3.11 26.20 15.06
CA ALA A 866 -2.40 26.14 16.33
C ALA A 866 -2.38 24.71 16.84
N VAL A 867 -1.18 24.19 17.13
CA VAL A 867 -0.96 22.84 17.64
C VAL A 867 -0.17 22.91 18.94
N VAL A 868 -0.67 22.25 19.97
CA VAL A 868 0.00 22.11 21.27
C VAL A 868 0.27 20.63 21.51
N ARG A 869 1.52 20.27 21.80
CA ARG A 869 1.96 18.92 22.15
C ARG A 869 2.65 18.96 23.51
N LEU A 870 2.16 18.16 24.46
CA LEU A 870 2.75 18.01 25.78
C LEU A 870 3.24 16.58 25.95
N ASP A 871 4.52 16.39 26.24
CA ASP A 871 5.09 15.09 26.61
C ASP A 871 5.52 15.10 28.07
N TRP A 872 5.00 14.16 28.86
CA TRP A 872 5.38 14.00 30.26
C TRP A 872 5.30 12.53 30.72
N ARG A 873 6.44 11.95 31.09
CA ARG A 873 6.54 10.61 31.72
C ARG A 873 5.78 9.48 30.99
N GLY A 874 5.72 9.53 29.66
CA GLY A 874 5.02 8.54 28.82
C GLY A 874 3.60 8.93 28.43
N LEU A 875 2.99 9.91 29.09
CA LEU A 875 1.76 10.57 28.64
C LEU A 875 2.11 11.61 27.57
N ARG A 876 1.35 11.60 26.47
CA ARG A 876 1.37 12.65 25.45
C ARG A 876 -0.03 13.23 25.32
N LEU A 877 -0.15 14.55 25.41
CA LEU A 877 -1.39 15.26 25.10
C LEU A 877 -1.19 16.08 23.82
N ARG A 878 -2.21 16.10 22.97
CA ARG A 878 -2.24 16.90 21.74
C ARG A 878 -3.52 17.71 21.70
N ALA A 879 -3.40 18.99 21.37
CA ALA A 879 -4.51 19.84 21.00
C ALA A 879 -4.22 20.46 19.64
N LEU A 880 -5.22 20.52 18.77
CA LEU A 880 -5.16 21.24 17.50
C LEU A 880 -6.41 22.11 17.37
N ALA A 881 -6.21 23.35 16.93
CA ALA A 881 -7.27 24.24 16.50
C ALA A 881 -6.87 24.81 15.14
N SER A 882 -7.71 24.66 14.13
CA SER A 882 -7.51 25.31 12.83
C SER A 882 -8.80 25.88 12.27
N GLY A 883 -8.65 26.91 11.45
CA GLY A 883 -9.75 27.59 10.78
C GLY A 883 -9.29 28.24 9.49
N GLY A 884 -10.08 28.09 8.44
CA GLY A 884 -9.85 28.73 7.15
C GLY A 884 -11.14 29.22 6.51
N ALA A 885 -11.00 30.19 5.61
CA ALA A 885 -12.09 30.73 4.81
C ALA A 885 -11.57 31.09 3.42
N TRP A 886 -12.35 30.74 2.40
CA TRP A 886 -12.00 30.91 0.99
C TRP A 886 -13.19 31.47 0.20
N SER A 887 -12.88 32.21 -0.85
CA SER A 887 -13.86 32.74 -1.80
C SER A 887 -13.45 32.35 -3.22
N SER A 888 -14.45 32.14 -4.09
CA SER A 888 -14.20 31.78 -5.48
C SER A 888 -13.43 32.84 -6.25
N ILE A 889 -12.57 32.37 -7.15
CA ILE A 889 -12.04 33.16 -8.25
C ILE A 889 -13.10 33.16 -9.35
N ASP A 890 -13.54 34.35 -9.76
CA ASP A 890 -14.72 34.55 -10.61
C ASP A 890 -14.36 34.95 -12.05
N TYR A 891 -13.14 34.66 -12.50
CA TYR A 891 -12.64 35.04 -13.82
C TYR A 891 -11.70 33.97 -14.38
N LEU A 892 -11.44 34.05 -15.70
CA LEU A 892 -10.54 33.14 -16.43
C LEU A 892 -10.96 31.66 -16.37
N ASP A 893 -12.27 31.38 -16.29
CA ASP A 893 -12.82 30.04 -16.57
C ASP A 893 -12.47 29.65 -18.01
N ARG A 894 -12.04 28.39 -18.24
CA ARG A 894 -11.68 27.87 -19.58
C ARG A 894 -12.80 28.11 -20.60
N PHE A 895 -14.06 27.95 -20.19
CA PHE A 895 -15.23 28.12 -21.05
C PHE A 895 -16.08 29.31 -20.61
N ALA A 896 -15.46 30.50 -20.51
CA ALA A 896 -16.11 31.73 -20.07
C ALA A 896 -17.44 32.03 -20.80
N ASP A 897 -17.54 31.75 -22.10
CA ASP A 897 -18.76 31.97 -22.89
C ASP A 897 -19.95 31.08 -22.47
N ALA A 898 -19.67 29.96 -21.81
CA ALA A 898 -20.70 29.05 -21.29
C ALA A 898 -21.17 29.41 -19.87
N VAL A 899 -20.47 30.33 -19.18
CA VAL A 899 -20.80 30.74 -17.81
C VAL A 899 -21.83 31.88 -17.84
N THR A 900 -23.12 31.53 -17.75
CA THR A 900 -24.21 32.51 -17.66
C THR A 900 -24.55 32.91 -16.21
N ASN A 901 -24.11 32.12 -15.23
CA ASN A 901 -24.27 32.37 -13.81
C ASN A 901 -22.91 32.33 -13.10
N ASN A 902 -22.28 33.49 -12.99
CA ASN A 902 -20.98 33.64 -12.33
C ASN A 902 -21.10 33.94 -10.83
N ALA A 903 -22.03 33.27 -10.12
CA ALA A 903 -22.25 33.49 -8.69
C ALA A 903 -20.97 33.28 -7.87
N ARG A 904 -20.75 34.18 -6.90
CA ARG A 904 -19.64 34.09 -5.94
C ARG A 904 -19.91 33.00 -4.91
N LEU A 905 -18.91 32.16 -4.67
CA LEU A 905 -18.96 31.09 -3.68
C LEU A 905 -18.03 31.41 -2.50
N GLU A 906 -18.46 31.04 -1.30
CA GLU A 906 -17.67 31.21 -0.08
C GLU A 906 -17.78 29.96 0.78
N ASP A 907 -16.66 29.42 1.23
CA ASP A 907 -16.61 28.29 2.16
C ASP A 907 -15.69 28.57 3.33
N GLY A 908 -15.98 27.94 4.46
CA GLY A 908 -15.12 27.94 5.62
C GLY A 908 -15.12 26.61 6.33
N ARG A 909 -13.96 26.29 6.91
CA ARG A 909 -13.75 25.04 7.65
C ARG A 909 -13.06 25.36 8.97
N ARG A 910 -13.56 24.78 10.06
CA ARG A 910 -12.92 24.83 11.39
C ARG A 910 -12.74 23.41 11.90
N ARG A 911 -11.63 23.17 12.60
CA ARG A 911 -11.27 21.88 13.18
C ARG A 911 -10.75 22.09 14.58
N LEU A 912 -11.29 21.35 15.54
CA LEU A 912 -10.74 21.22 16.88
C LEU A 912 -10.43 19.74 17.12
N LEU A 913 -9.25 19.43 17.65
CA LEU A 913 -8.89 18.08 18.04
C LEU A 913 -8.24 18.11 19.42
N LEU A 914 -8.66 17.19 20.29
CA LEU A 914 -8.05 16.93 21.59
C LEU A 914 -7.71 15.45 21.67
N GLY A 915 -6.48 15.15 22.05
CA GLY A 915 -5.93 13.80 22.03
C GLY A 915 -5.08 13.50 23.25
N ALA A 916 -5.14 12.27 23.71
CA ALA A 916 -4.25 11.72 24.70
C ALA A 916 -3.67 10.39 24.21
N ALA A 917 -2.38 10.20 24.40
CA ALA A 917 -1.70 8.95 24.12
C ALA A 917 -0.82 8.54 25.31
N TRP A 918 -0.76 7.24 25.58
CA TRP A 918 0.06 6.65 26.63
C TRP A 918 1.05 5.68 26.02
N ARG A 919 2.36 5.97 26.14
CA ARG A 919 3.43 5.07 25.72
C ARG A 919 3.70 4.03 26.79
N VAL A 920 3.69 2.76 26.41
CA VAL A 920 4.00 1.65 27.31
C VAL A 920 5.49 1.72 27.70
N PRO A 921 5.83 1.80 29.01
CA PRO A 921 7.20 1.94 29.48
C PRO A 921 8.15 0.87 28.91
N GLY A 922 9.33 1.29 28.45
CA GLY A 922 10.34 0.40 27.87
C GLY A 922 10.01 -0.11 26.46
N THR A 923 8.94 0.37 25.83
CA THR A 923 8.55 0.00 24.47
C THR A 923 8.32 1.22 23.57
N ARG A 924 8.17 0.96 22.27
CA ARG A 924 7.78 1.95 21.26
C ARG A 924 6.27 1.98 20.99
N LEU A 925 5.50 1.14 21.69
CA LEU A 925 4.06 1.02 21.52
C LEU A 925 3.34 2.00 22.45
N GLY A 926 2.27 2.58 21.95
CA GLY A 926 1.35 3.42 22.70
C GLY A 926 -0.11 3.07 22.39
N ALA A 927 -0.99 3.53 23.27
CA ALA A 927 -2.42 3.56 23.03
C ALA A 927 -2.88 5.02 23.00
N PHE A 928 -3.79 5.36 22.10
CA PHE A 928 -4.28 6.72 21.95
C PHE A 928 -5.80 6.78 21.91
N ALA A 929 -6.34 7.91 22.34
CA ALA A 929 -7.73 8.30 22.18
C ALA A 929 -7.80 9.78 21.81
N GLU A 930 -8.59 10.12 20.80
CA GLU A 930 -8.71 11.48 20.27
C GLU A 930 -10.18 11.80 19.99
N VAL A 931 -10.57 13.05 20.22
CA VAL A 931 -11.85 13.62 19.79
C VAL A 931 -11.56 14.74 18.81
N GLU A 932 -12.23 14.70 17.66
CA GLU A 932 -12.16 15.73 16.64
C GLU A 932 -13.55 16.27 16.36
N GLU A 933 -13.64 17.59 16.24
CA GLU A 933 -14.83 18.28 15.83
C GLU A 933 -14.52 19.13 14.59
N VAL A 934 -15.36 18.97 13.56
CA VAL A 934 -15.22 19.68 12.29
C VAL A 934 -16.49 20.45 12.01
N TRP A 935 -16.35 21.74 11.70
CA TRP A 935 -17.45 22.58 11.25
C TRP A 935 -17.19 23.06 9.84
N ARG A 936 -18.22 22.96 9.01
CA ARG A 936 -18.26 23.49 7.65
C ARG A 936 -19.33 24.56 7.55
N ARG A 937 -19.05 25.61 6.79
CA ARG A 937 -20.03 26.59 6.34
C ARG A 937 -19.77 26.87 4.87
N GLY A 938 -20.83 27.06 4.09
CA GLY A 938 -20.72 27.45 2.69
C GLY A 938 -21.88 28.34 2.28
N ARG A 939 -21.66 29.15 1.25
CA ARG A 939 -22.65 30.03 0.64
C ARG A 939 -22.47 30.04 -0.87
N LEU A 940 -23.58 29.95 -1.58
CA LEU A 940 -23.70 30.10 -3.03
C LEU A 940 -24.94 30.97 -3.28
N ALA A 941 -24.74 32.18 -3.79
CA ALA A 941 -25.80 33.18 -3.93
C ALA A 941 -26.59 33.39 -2.61
N GLU A 942 -27.89 33.11 -2.59
CA GLU A 942 -28.79 33.13 -1.43
C GLU A 942 -28.80 31.83 -0.61
N ALA A 943 -28.33 30.71 -1.17
CA ALA A 943 -28.25 29.44 -0.47
C ALA A 943 -27.08 29.41 0.52
N ALA A 944 -27.33 28.88 1.72
CA ALA A 944 -26.32 28.68 2.75
C ALA A 944 -26.41 27.28 3.35
N ALA A 945 -25.24 26.65 3.57
CA ALA A 945 -25.14 25.35 4.18
C ALA A 945 -24.20 25.38 5.39
N ARG A 946 -24.51 24.56 6.40
CA ARG A 946 -23.66 24.34 7.58
C ARG A 946 -23.62 22.87 7.92
N GLY A 947 -22.44 22.38 8.29
CA GLY A 947 -22.21 21.00 8.72
C GLY A 947 -21.41 20.95 10.01
N ARG A 948 -21.70 19.96 10.85
CA ARG A 948 -20.94 19.64 12.06
C ARG A 948 -20.73 18.14 12.14
N GLU A 949 -19.48 17.76 12.40
CA GLU A 949 -19.08 16.37 12.56
C GLU A 949 -18.29 16.20 13.84
N THR A 950 -18.61 15.15 14.58
CA THR A 950 -17.87 14.73 15.76
C THR A 950 -17.28 13.35 15.49
N LYS A 951 -15.98 13.21 15.66
CA LYS A 951 -15.23 11.99 15.41
C LYS A 951 -14.50 11.59 16.68
N LEU A 952 -14.68 10.34 17.08
CA LEU A 952 -14.00 9.74 18.22
C LEU A 952 -13.05 8.66 17.70
N TYR A 953 -11.79 8.77 18.07
CA TYR A 953 -10.73 7.87 17.67
C TYR A 953 -10.20 7.12 18.88
N ALA A 954 -9.91 5.83 18.72
CA ALA A 954 -9.17 5.06 19.70
C ALA A 954 -8.35 3.98 19.02
N GLY A 955 -7.11 3.77 19.45
CA GLY A 955 -6.24 2.81 18.80
C GLY A 955 -4.88 2.63 19.45
N LEU A 956 -3.98 2.00 18.70
CA LEU A 956 -2.59 1.78 19.06
C LEU A 956 -1.66 2.53 18.11
N ASP A 957 -0.57 3.06 18.64
CA ASP A 957 0.49 3.69 17.88
C ASP A 957 1.84 3.01 18.12
N PHE A 958 2.71 3.07 17.11
CA PHE A 958 4.11 2.72 17.19
C PHE A 958 4.93 3.95 16.83
N THR A 959 5.67 4.49 17.79
CA THR A 959 6.52 5.68 17.60
C THR A 959 8.00 5.31 17.62
N PHE A 960 8.80 5.78 16.65
CA PHE A 960 10.24 5.55 16.62
C PHE A 960 11.09 6.71 16.13
#